data_AF-A0AAD9V2M7-F1
#
_entry.id   AF-A0AAD9V2M7-F1
#
_cell.length_a   1.000
_cell.length_b   1.000
_cell.length_c   1.000
_cell.angle_alpha   90.00
_cell.angle_beta   90.00
_cell.angle_gamma   90.00
#
_symmetry.space_group_name_H-M   'P 1'
#
loop_
_entity.id
_entity.type
_entity.pdbx_description
1 polymer ?
#
loop_
_entity_poly.entity_id
_entity_poly.type
_entity_poly.pdbx_seq_one_letter_code
_entity_poly.pdbx_strand_id
1 'polypeptide(L)'
;MQRARFPARQLNSRTIKSAALGYLIPVFLRKCSILCAKCVYKVQEEGFEKAWNNVCRTRDACDSALKGMKNVAFFFSAIATQRLKKQRGNKKPIEDHEDSDDIEECDEDSQLAGSSSQDWLANHASIVNEKMCPSVSYWIALTTPNGAPTSPLAIHRALLECRVDVFTNQVTCREGKESLAMKELFKVLKDHNNTFMAELVESSYRHCFEHEFETILGEAQSQDLEECGAENVVRVCLVDHSFQSSLSLAVEKLQEARLVIDQFGFRGHDSSSQVARETGIEQARLSDKLTVLINDIGIAMKKLGYALYGGKVYKKCERAKYSYWYKCEMEAFVNGLAANETFKDRLLKDMRKVGEILSNPHCEVIRPLCVDYNLIEVNDGQCWSIMDRRFVDNAIADKDIGHITPRAFSPYDPTKEPDPKYFKEILENSLSAVEVQLFCEDFLKLLNHNKKRHKDKVPCLVGAANSGKTSLFQPILGLVHHHNVATITKQRVFNKAMINRFTEVIFIDEACPSTLDIDDWKILTQGGYTACDVKYKTAKSFINRCPMLLTAQKKLEFPPEDQPAMDRRLRSYTFKSFPKPRKRAAEWLRRHPMECVVWASKQASTSSDRDESSDSSDEEDIESQVDDGILKEEEKDALRTLGLVDDECDAETVQAGDEMASLDEDGSSYDSDADQGIRNLRHALEQTCTGSLRHRQLSHLLEVQLEKLERVRQAQENSYKQRQQALMSRGVTREHAALLPRDPSEPMPSQIANDLEVHRREALRDEIKRKMQRAVEAFENPWLVRTEKELQECTVKLNGSKIDHENRASVQAYREVLQDKLKNFHRNLGTLNCEFALDGRRRWCVSQGLLKKRPEASRHRPFPKTTYSSQ
;
A
#
# COMPACT_ATOMS: atom_id res chain seq x y z
N MET A 1 8.62 -27.15 0.25
CA MET A 1 8.11 -25.77 0.49
C MET A 1 9.23 -24.75 0.27
N GLN A 2 9.75 -24.57 -0.95
CA GLN A 2 10.98 -23.78 -1.17
C GLN A 2 10.78 -22.37 -1.78
N ARG A 3 9.56 -21.97 -2.15
CA ARG A 3 9.28 -20.66 -2.80
C ARG A 3 9.40 -19.43 -1.88
N ALA A 4 9.51 -19.60 -0.57
CA ALA A 4 9.48 -18.49 0.40
C ALA A 4 10.78 -17.66 0.50
N ARG A 5 11.89 -18.12 -0.09
CA ARG A 5 13.21 -17.45 0.05
C ARG A 5 13.45 -16.27 -0.90
N PHE A 6 12.48 -15.89 -1.73
CA PHE A 6 12.64 -14.81 -2.69
C PHE A 6 11.52 -13.76 -2.58
N PRO A 7 11.86 -12.45 -2.69
CA PRO A 7 10.88 -11.38 -2.82
C PRO A 7 9.90 -11.63 -3.98
N ALA A 8 8.61 -11.40 -3.74
CA ALA A 8 7.58 -11.55 -4.77
C ALA A 8 7.77 -10.54 -5.91
N ARG A 9 7.25 -10.82 -7.12
CA ARG A 9 7.11 -9.80 -8.18
C ARG A 9 5.88 -8.90 -7.97
N GLN A 10 4.77 -9.44 -7.44
CA GLN A 10 3.51 -8.71 -7.17
C GLN A 10 2.68 -9.41 -6.07
N LEU A 11 1.80 -8.66 -5.39
CA LEU A 11 0.80 -9.24 -4.48
C LEU A 11 -0.20 -10.13 -5.24
N ASN A 12 -0.38 -11.37 -4.77
CA ASN A 12 -1.28 -12.36 -5.38
C ASN A 12 -2.59 -12.62 -4.59
N SER A 13 -2.78 -12.03 -3.41
CA SER A 13 -3.97 -12.25 -2.59
C SER A 13 -5.22 -11.58 -3.20
N ARG A 14 -6.23 -12.38 -3.57
CA ARG A 14 -7.50 -11.89 -4.12
C ARG A 14 -8.35 -11.17 -3.06
N THR A 15 -8.32 -11.61 -1.79
CA THR A 15 -9.07 -10.96 -0.69
C THR A 15 -8.55 -9.56 -0.43
N ILE A 16 -7.23 -9.40 -0.33
CA ILE A 16 -6.58 -8.09 -0.10
C ILE A 16 -6.83 -7.16 -1.29
N LYS A 17 -6.77 -7.66 -2.52
CA LYS A 17 -7.14 -6.88 -3.73
C LYS A 17 -8.60 -6.41 -3.66
N SER A 18 -9.55 -7.29 -3.34
CA SER A 18 -10.97 -6.91 -3.19
C SER A 18 -11.19 -5.88 -2.08
N ALA A 19 -10.55 -6.04 -0.92
CA ALA A 19 -10.68 -5.09 0.20
C ALA A 19 -10.10 -3.72 -0.16
N ALA A 20 -8.93 -3.67 -0.79
CA ALA A 20 -8.32 -2.42 -1.25
C ALA A 20 -9.17 -1.71 -2.32
N LEU A 21 -9.74 -2.45 -3.28
CA LEU A 21 -10.63 -1.90 -4.30
C LEU A 21 -11.96 -1.38 -3.71
N GLY A 22 -12.53 -2.09 -2.73
CA GLY A 22 -13.82 -1.74 -2.13
C GLY A 22 -13.75 -0.61 -1.10
N TYR A 23 -12.73 -0.62 -0.22
CA TYR A 23 -12.66 0.29 0.93
C TYR A 23 -11.60 1.39 0.80
N LEU A 24 -10.49 1.17 0.09
CA LEU A 24 -9.42 2.18 0.01
C LEU A 24 -9.61 3.18 -1.14
N ILE A 25 -10.13 2.76 -2.30
CA ILE A 25 -10.42 3.67 -3.43
C ILE A 25 -11.31 4.87 -3.00
N PRO A 26 -12.43 4.67 -2.28
CA PRO A 26 -13.28 5.79 -1.85
C PRO A 26 -12.61 6.80 -0.91
N VAL A 27 -11.49 6.44 -0.27
CA VAL A 27 -10.75 7.34 0.63
C VAL A 27 -10.04 8.44 -0.15
N PHE A 28 -9.40 8.11 -1.29
CA PHE A 28 -8.52 9.03 -2.03
C PHE A 28 -9.06 9.48 -3.40
N LEU A 29 -10.01 8.76 -4.00
CA LEU A 29 -10.51 9.06 -5.34
C LEU A 29 -11.12 10.48 -5.42
N ARG A 30 -10.67 11.28 -6.40
CA ARG A 30 -11.00 12.71 -6.58
C ARG A 30 -10.59 13.66 -5.44
N LYS A 31 -10.00 13.16 -4.35
CA LYS A 31 -9.47 13.95 -3.22
C LYS A 31 -7.95 14.09 -3.25
N CYS A 32 -7.26 13.07 -3.76
CA CYS A 32 -5.80 12.99 -3.74
C CYS A 32 -5.20 12.65 -5.10
N SER A 33 -4.03 13.23 -5.37
CA SER A 33 -3.10 12.78 -6.40
C SER A 33 -2.22 11.66 -5.84
N ILE A 34 -1.96 10.61 -6.62
CA ILE A 34 -1.13 9.48 -6.18
C ILE A 34 0.23 9.52 -6.84
N LEU A 35 1.27 9.47 -6.01
CA LEU A 35 2.66 9.27 -6.42
C LEU A 35 3.17 7.93 -5.89
N CYS A 36 4.13 7.35 -6.57
CA CYS A 36 4.90 6.22 -6.06
C CYS A 36 6.38 6.55 -6.08
N ALA A 37 7.07 6.27 -4.98
CA ALA A 37 8.48 6.55 -4.81
C ALA A 37 9.25 5.27 -4.45
N LYS A 38 10.51 5.15 -4.86
CA LYS A 38 11.42 4.12 -4.37
C LYS A 38 12.73 4.75 -3.92
N CYS A 39 13.03 4.60 -2.64
CA CYS A 39 14.30 4.97 -2.02
C CYS A 39 15.22 3.75 -2.05
N VAL A 40 16.37 3.83 -2.69
CA VAL A 40 17.38 2.75 -2.77
C VAL A 40 18.61 3.17 -1.97
N TYR A 41 19.14 2.25 -1.17
CA TYR A 41 20.33 2.51 -0.38
C TYR A 41 21.58 2.64 -1.25
N LYS A 42 22.45 3.61 -0.95
CA LYS A 42 23.78 3.74 -1.56
C LYS A 42 24.75 2.80 -0.85
N VAL A 43 25.20 1.77 -1.56
CA VAL A 43 26.02 0.68 -1.01
C VAL A 43 27.26 0.49 -1.89
N GLN A 44 28.45 0.53 -1.27
CA GLN A 44 29.70 0.02 -1.84
C GLN A 44 29.87 -1.44 -1.38
N GLU A 45 30.72 -2.23 -2.04
CA GLU A 45 30.69 -3.70 -1.93
C GLU A 45 30.84 -4.25 -0.49
N GLU A 46 31.56 -3.56 0.39
CA GLU A 46 31.73 -3.93 1.82
C GLU A 46 30.57 -3.46 2.74
N GLY A 47 29.59 -2.70 2.22
CA GLY A 47 28.61 -1.95 3.02
C GLY A 47 27.23 -2.60 3.20
N PHE A 48 26.98 -3.77 2.59
CA PHE A 48 25.62 -4.35 2.52
C PHE A 48 24.99 -4.68 3.87
N GLU A 49 25.73 -5.30 4.77
CA GLU A 49 25.24 -5.65 6.12
C GLU A 49 24.85 -4.40 6.91
N LYS A 50 25.73 -3.38 6.93
CA LYS A 50 25.45 -2.09 7.57
C LYS A 50 24.23 -1.37 6.99
N ALA A 51 24.00 -1.49 5.68
CA ALA A 51 22.83 -0.93 5.00
C ALA A 51 21.53 -1.67 5.35
N TRP A 52 21.56 -3.00 5.50
CA TRP A 52 20.41 -3.77 6.00
C TRP A 52 20.14 -3.47 7.47
N ASN A 53 21.16 -3.48 8.32
CA ASN A 53 21.01 -3.23 9.76
C ASN A 53 20.41 -1.84 10.07
N ASN A 54 20.59 -0.84 9.19
CA ASN A 54 20.04 0.51 9.34
C ASN A 54 18.80 0.80 8.45
N VAL A 55 18.20 -0.22 7.81
CA VAL A 55 17.06 0.02 6.90
C VAL A 55 15.83 0.56 7.62
N CYS A 56 15.55 0.11 8.86
CA CYS A 56 14.41 0.61 9.64
C CYS A 56 14.58 2.09 10.05
N ARG A 57 15.77 2.48 10.52
CA ARG A 57 16.12 3.90 10.79
C ARG A 57 15.97 4.78 9.54
N THR A 58 16.28 4.25 8.37
CA THR A 58 16.17 5.00 7.10
C THR A 58 14.73 5.10 6.60
N ARG A 59 13.92 4.05 6.76
CA ARG A 59 12.46 4.15 6.59
C ARG A 59 11.90 5.24 7.50
N ASP A 60 12.32 5.28 8.77
CA ASP A 60 11.80 6.27 9.72
C ASP A 60 12.21 7.72 9.36
N ALA A 61 13.43 7.93 8.87
CA ALA A 61 13.87 9.22 8.35
C ALA A 61 13.07 9.66 7.11
N CYS A 62 12.88 8.77 6.13
CA CYS A 62 12.07 9.05 4.94
C CYS A 62 10.59 9.27 5.28
N ASP A 63 10.01 8.45 6.17
CA ASP A 63 8.64 8.61 6.67
C ASP A 63 8.47 9.95 7.40
N SER A 64 9.49 10.40 8.15
CA SER A 64 9.49 11.70 8.84
C SER A 64 9.59 12.88 7.85
N ALA A 65 10.41 12.76 6.80
CA ALA A 65 10.48 13.75 5.73
C ALA A 65 9.12 13.91 5.01
N LEU A 66 8.39 12.80 4.79
CA LEU A 66 7.03 12.84 4.23
C LEU A 66 5.99 13.40 5.22
N LYS A 67 6.07 13.05 6.51
CA LYS A 67 5.19 13.64 7.56
C LYS A 67 5.34 15.16 7.68
N GLY A 68 6.53 15.71 7.39
CA GLY A 68 6.77 17.16 7.39
C GLY A 68 6.14 17.93 6.22
N MET A 69 5.54 17.26 5.23
CA MET A 69 5.00 17.90 4.03
C MET A 69 3.49 18.17 4.16
N LYS A 70 3.12 19.46 4.18
CA LYS A 70 1.75 19.98 4.41
C LYS A 70 0.63 19.38 3.55
N ASN A 71 0.93 18.76 2.42
CA ASN A 71 -0.05 18.21 1.49
C ASN A 71 0.06 16.68 1.33
N VAL A 72 0.77 15.97 2.22
CA VAL A 72 0.68 14.50 2.29
C VAL A 72 -0.58 14.16 3.08
N ALA A 73 -1.46 13.35 2.52
CA ALA A 73 -2.65 12.85 3.21
C ALA A 73 -2.28 11.65 4.08
N PHE A 74 -1.78 10.60 3.44
CA PHE A 74 -1.33 9.36 4.04
C PHE A 74 -0.45 8.58 3.06
N PHE A 75 0.33 7.62 3.56
CA PHE A 75 1.15 6.75 2.72
C PHE A 75 1.31 5.35 3.28
N PHE A 76 1.60 4.41 2.39
CA PHE A 76 2.09 3.07 2.71
C PHE A 76 3.57 2.98 2.36
N SER A 77 4.42 2.59 3.31
CA SER A 77 5.85 2.36 3.10
C SER A 77 6.18 0.88 3.32
N ALA A 78 6.96 0.30 2.42
CA ALA A 78 7.34 -1.12 2.49
C ALA A 78 8.85 -1.31 2.27
N ILE A 79 9.49 -2.04 3.18
CA ILE A 79 10.89 -2.45 3.03
C ILE A 79 10.94 -3.55 1.95
N ALA A 80 11.83 -3.37 0.98
CA ALA A 80 11.91 -4.19 -0.22
C ALA A 80 13.35 -4.28 -0.72
N THR A 81 13.61 -5.21 -1.63
CA THR A 81 14.93 -5.37 -2.27
C THR A 81 15.02 -4.64 -3.62
N GLN A 82 16.25 -4.39 -4.06
CA GLN A 82 16.55 -3.93 -5.41
C GLN A 82 17.79 -4.66 -5.95
N ARG A 83 17.69 -5.25 -7.15
CA ARG A 83 18.89 -5.73 -7.87
C ARG A 83 19.69 -4.56 -8.42
N LEU A 84 20.99 -4.53 -8.17
CA LEU A 84 21.91 -3.63 -8.86
C LEU A 84 22.01 -4.04 -10.33
N LYS A 85 21.77 -3.09 -11.26
CA LYS A 85 22.17 -3.27 -12.66
C LYS A 85 23.69 -3.10 -12.73
N LYS A 86 24.40 -4.09 -13.28
CA LYS A 86 25.86 -4.04 -13.47
C LYS A 86 26.18 -2.86 -14.41
N GLN A 87 26.96 -1.89 -13.94
CA GLN A 87 27.36 -0.76 -14.79
C GLN A 87 28.16 -1.29 -16.00
N ARG A 88 27.67 -1.03 -17.23
CA ARG A 88 28.48 -1.21 -18.44
C ARG A 88 29.56 -0.11 -18.42
N GLY A 89 30.79 -0.48 -18.12
CA GLY A 89 31.90 0.47 -17.99
C GLY A 89 32.16 1.26 -19.28
N ASN A 90 32.58 2.52 -19.12
CA ASN A 90 32.80 3.47 -20.21
C ASN A 90 33.66 2.89 -21.36
N LYS A 91 33.06 2.76 -22.56
CA LYS A 91 33.80 2.84 -23.83
C LYS A 91 33.69 4.27 -24.37
N LYS A 92 34.77 4.74 -24.99
CA LYS A 92 34.80 6.04 -25.70
C LYS A 92 33.87 6.02 -26.92
N PRO A 93 33.37 7.18 -27.37
CA PRO A 93 32.47 7.25 -28.51
C PRO A 93 33.14 6.78 -29.80
N ILE A 94 32.36 6.07 -30.60
CA ILE A 94 32.50 5.91 -32.05
C ILE A 94 31.09 6.23 -32.60
N GLU A 95 31.05 6.86 -33.77
CA GLU A 95 29.85 7.47 -34.33
C GLU A 95 28.82 6.44 -34.87
N ASP A 96 27.59 6.93 -35.02
CA ASP A 96 26.48 6.42 -35.84
C ASP A 96 26.01 4.96 -35.66
N HIS A 97 24.89 4.79 -34.97
CA HIS A 97 23.68 4.16 -35.53
C HIS A 97 22.45 4.42 -34.62
N GLU A 98 21.31 4.75 -35.23
CA GLU A 98 20.04 5.07 -34.54
C GLU A 98 19.17 3.82 -34.29
N ASP A 99 18.41 3.90 -33.19
CA ASP A 99 17.13 3.27 -32.86
C ASP A 99 16.91 1.74 -33.03
N SER A 100 16.76 1.08 -31.87
CA SER A 100 16.13 -0.24 -31.70
C SER A 100 15.55 -0.32 -30.27
N ASP A 101 14.24 -0.08 -30.14
CA ASP A 101 13.50 -0.10 -28.88
C ASP A 101 12.89 -1.50 -28.62
N ASP A 102 13.74 -2.47 -28.28
CA ASP A 102 13.30 -3.80 -27.84
C ASP A 102 13.14 -3.87 -26.31
N ILE A 103 11.91 -4.09 -25.85
CA ILE A 103 11.58 -4.28 -24.44
C ILE A 103 11.89 -5.73 -24.04
N GLU A 104 13.14 -6.00 -23.61
CA GLU A 104 13.54 -7.32 -23.11
C GLU A 104 12.72 -7.75 -21.88
N GLU A 105 11.76 -8.67 -22.07
CA GLU A 105 11.24 -9.51 -20.99
C GLU A 105 12.33 -10.52 -20.57
N CYS A 106 13.06 -10.23 -19.50
CA CYS A 106 14.06 -11.17 -18.97
C CYS A 106 13.38 -12.38 -18.28
N ASP A 107 13.17 -13.44 -19.04
CA ASP A 107 13.24 -14.82 -18.54
C ASP A 107 14.66 -15.12 -18.02
N GLU A 108 14.76 -15.99 -17.00
CA GLU A 108 15.88 -16.93 -16.82
C GLU A 108 15.62 -17.89 -15.65
N ASP A 109 15.49 -19.16 -16.01
CA ASP A 109 15.87 -20.42 -15.34
C ASP A 109 15.75 -20.65 -13.82
N SER A 110 15.16 -21.82 -13.54
CA SER A 110 15.19 -22.49 -12.24
C SER A 110 16.24 -23.61 -12.19
N GLN A 111 17.03 -23.68 -11.13
CA GLN A 111 17.81 -24.89 -10.78
C GLN A 111 17.52 -25.35 -9.35
N LEU A 112 17.63 -26.66 -9.12
CA LEU A 112 17.20 -27.36 -7.89
C LEU A 112 18.37 -28.11 -7.21
N ALA A 113 18.64 -27.75 -5.96
CA ALA A 113 19.35 -28.53 -4.95
C ALA A 113 19.02 -27.90 -3.57
N GLY A 114 19.18 -28.56 -2.41
CA GLY A 114 19.50 -29.94 -2.06
C GLY A 114 19.22 -30.10 -0.56
N SER A 115 19.10 -31.32 -0.03
CA SER A 115 18.59 -31.55 1.34
C SER A 115 19.66 -31.80 2.40
N SER A 116 19.62 -31.05 3.49
CA SER A 116 19.69 -31.56 4.88
C SER A 116 19.52 -30.41 5.89
N SER A 117 19.23 -30.75 7.16
CA SER A 117 19.13 -29.80 8.27
C SER A 117 20.03 -30.24 9.41
N GLN A 118 20.89 -29.36 9.93
CA GLN A 118 20.95 -29.03 11.37
C GLN A 118 21.84 -27.82 11.71
N ASP A 119 22.93 -27.57 10.97
CA ASP A 119 23.92 -26.51 11.29
C ASP A 119 23.53 -25.09 10.82
N TRP A 120 22.30 -24.63 11.11
CA TRP A 120 21.69 -23.51 10.37
C TRP A 120 21.98 -22.09 10.88
N LEU A 121 22.41 -21.92 12.13
CA LEU A 121 22.49 -20.59 12.76
C LEU A 121 23.80 -19.82 12.50
N ALA A 122 24.92 -20.49 12.21
CA ALA A 122 26.25 -19.84 12.18
C ALA A 122 26.64 -19.16 10.86
N ASN A 123 26.00 -19.50 9.73
CA ASN A 123 26.50 -19.17 8.38
C ASN A 123 25.73 -18.05 7.65
N HIS A 124 24.78 -17.37 8.31
CA HIS A 124 23.79 -16.53 7.64
C HIS A 124 24.30 -15.18 7.08
N ALA A 125 25.53 -14.74 7.43
CA ALA A 125 26.18 -13.59 6.80
C ALA A 125 26.32 -13.73 5.27
N SER A 126 26.39 -14.96 4.76
CA SER A 126 26.62 -15.27 3.33
C SER A 126 25.37 -15.29 2.44
N ILE A 127 24.18 -15.01 2.99
CA ILE A 127 22.89 -15.15 2.24
C ILE A 127 22.35 -13.82 1.71
N VAL A 128 22.94 -12.67 2.11
CA VAL A 128 22.81 -11.41 1.35
C VAL A 128 23.66 -11.52 0.08
N ASN A 129 23.09 -12.18 -0.93
CA ASN A 129 23.65 -12.27 -2.29
C ASN A 129 24.01 -10.86 -2.78
N GLU A 130 25.29 -10.63 -3.11
CA GLU A 130 26.04 -9.34 -3.28
C GLU A 130 25.42 -8.31 -4.26
N LYS A 131 24.26 -8.62 -4.82
CA LYS A 131 23.56 -7.87 -5.87
C LYS A 131 22.23 -7.27 -5.38
N MET A 132 21.84 -7.51 -4.12
CA MET A 132 20.51 -7.17 -3.55
C MET A 132 20.61 -6.06 -2.49
N CYS A 133 20.43 -4.81 -2.91
CA CYS A 133 20.39 -3.65 -2.00
C CYS A 133 19.06 -3.61 -1.20
N PRO A 134 19.08 -3.08 0.03
CA PRO A 134 17.87 -2.64 0.71
C PRO A 134 17.26 -1.42 -0.01
N SER A 135 15.94 -1.29 0.10
CA SER A 135 15.18 -0.17 -0.46
C SER A 135 13.85 -0.02 0.28
N VAL A 136 13.29 1.19 0.28
CA VAL A 136 11.95 1.46 0.80
C VAL A 136 11.07 1.92 -0.36
N SER A 137 9.98 1.21 -0.59
CA SER A 137 9.00 1.50 -1.65
C SER A 137 7.77 2.16 -1.03
N TYR A 138 7.31 3.24 -1.65
CA TYR A 138 6.27 4.13 -1.14
C TYR A 138 5.11 4.24 -2.12
N TRP A 139 3.91 4.20 -1.57
CA TRP A 139 2.68 4.64 -2.23
C TRP A 139 2.13 5.83 -1.42
N ILE A 140 2.00 7.00 -2.05
CA ILE A 140 1.76 8.27 -1.36
C ILE A 140 0.50 8.92 -1.93
N ALA A 141 -0.45 9.23 -1.06
CA ALA A 141 -1.59 10.08 -1.38
C ALA A 141 -1.28 11.54 -0.97
N LEU A 142 -1.37 12.45 -1.92
CA LEU A 142 -1.20 13.89 -1.72
C LEU A 142 -2.56 14.60 -1.80
N THR A 143 -2.91 15.45 -0.83
CA THR A 143 -4.13 16.25 -0.87
C THR A 143 -4.07 17.27 -2.01
N THR A 144 -5.13 17.33 -2.80
CA THR A 144 -5.18 18.12 -4.04
C THR A 144 -6.60 18.51 -4.40
N PRO A 145 -6.87 19.78 -4.76
CA PRO A 145 -8.17 20.17 -5.32
C PRO A 145 -8.55 19.25 -6.50
N ASN A 146 -9.73 18.64 -6.40
CA ASN A 146 -10.32 17.72 -7.38
C ASN A 146 -9.40 16.57 -7.86
N GLY A 147 -8.43 16.14 -7.04
CA GLY A 147 -7.50 15.05 -7.38
C GLY A 147 -6.42 15.42 -8.41
N ALA A 148 -6.24 16.71 -8.72
CA ALA A 148 -5.40 17.20 -9.81
C ALA A 148 -3.93 16.72 -9.72
N PRO A 149 -3.28 16.37 -10.85
CA PRO A 149 -1.91 15.84 -10.85
C PRO A 149 -0.89 16.83 -10.27
N THR A 150 0.01 16.31 -9.44
CA THR A 150 1.08 17.05 -8.72
C THR A 150 2.46 16.73 -9.29
N SER A 151 3.41 17.67 -9.17
CA SER A 151 4.79 17.40 -9.62
C SER A 151 5.52 16.42 -8.67
N PRO A 152 6.10 15.31 -9.16
CA PRO A 152 6.90 14.40 -8.34
C PRO A 152 8.15 15.02 -7.70
N LEU A 153 8.58 16.20 -8.19
CA LEU A 153 9.82 16.87 -7.78
C LEU A 153 9.85 17.28 -6.30
N ALA A 154 8.70 17.60 -5.70
CA ALA A 154 8.65 17.97 -4.28
C ALA A 154 8.98 16.78 -3.36
N ILE A 155 8.32 15.64 -3.60
CA ILE A 155 8.57 14.37 -2.90
C ILE A 155 9.99 13.86 -3.19
N HIS A 156 10.47 14.01 -4.44
CA HIS A 156 11.83 13.62 -4.80
C HIS A 156 12.87 14.35 -3.96
N ARG A 157 12.72 15.68 -3.79
CA ARG A 157 13.67 16.50 -3.00
C ARG A 157 13.66 16.09 -1.53
N ALA A 158 12.49 16.01 -0.91
CA ALA A 158 12.35 15.63 0.50
C ALA A 158 12.97 14.26 0.82
N LEU A 159 12.79 13.26 -0.06
CA LEU A 159 13.38 11.93 0.12
C LEU A 159 14.88 11.88 -0.20
N LEU A 160 15.39 12.76 -1.07
CA LEU A 160 16.81 12.78 -1.46
C LEU A 160 17.71 13.28 -0.30
N GLU A 161 17.17 14.15 0.56
CA GLU A 161 17.84 14.63 1.77
C GLU A 161 18.14 13.49 2.77
N CYS A 162 17.38 12.39 2.71
CA CYS A 162 17.63 11.16 3.48
C CYS A 162 18.81 10.31 2.97
N ARG A 163 19.66 10.84 2.07
CA ARG A 163 20.92 10.22 1.55
C ARG A 163 20.75 8.93 0.73
N VAL A 164 19.53 8.66 0.26
CA VAL A 164 19.18 7.54 -0.63
C VAL A 164 19.19 7.97 -2.11
N ASP A 165 19.23 7.02 -3.05
CA ASP A 165 18.79 7.29 -4.42
C ASP A 165 17.28 7.19 -4.52
N VAL A 166 16.65 8.17 -5.18
CA VAL A 166 15.19 8.32 -5.21
C VAL A 166 14.68 8.25 -6.63
N PHE A 167 13.65 7.44 -6.84
CA PHE A 167 12.89 7.37 -8.09
C PHE A 167 11.43 7.70 -7.79
N THR A 168 10.87 8.77 -8.35
CA THR A 168 9.47 9.20 -8.12
C THR A 168 8.67 9.27 -9.42
N ASN A 169 7.59 8.51 -9.49
CA ASN A 169 6.68 8.49 -10.63
C ASN A 169 5.27 8.94 -10.21
N GLN A 170 4.62 9.70 -11.08
CA GLN A 170 3.19 9.98 -10.95
C GLN A 170 2.36 8.79 -11.44
N VAL A 171 1.23 8.52 -10.77
CA VAL A 171 0.36 7.40 -11.13
C VAL A 171 -1.06 7.89 -11.37
N THR A 172 -1.56 7.72 -12.60
CA THR A 172 -2.92 8.18 -12.96
C THR A 172 -3.99 7.37 -12.23
N CYS A 173 -4.76 8.03 -11.36
CA CYS A 173 -5.98 7.44 -10.81
C CYS A 173 -7.09 7.43 -11.85
N ARG A 174 -7.76 6.29 -12.03
CA ARG A 174 -8.93 6.16 -12.89
C ARG A 174 -10.06 5.42 -12.18
N GLU A 175 -11.29 5.77 -12.55
CA GLU A 175 -12.50 5.05 -12.15
C GLU A 175 -12.56 3.72 -12.93
N GLY A 176 -12.41 2.58 -12.26
CA GLY A 176 -12.44 1.27 -12.90
C GLY A 176 -11.89 0.14 -12.03
N LYS A 177 -12.14 -1.11 -12.45
CA LYS A 177 -11.80 -2.33 -11.68
C LYS A 177 -10.30 -2.55 -11.46
N GLU A 178 -9.43 -1.90 -12.24
CA GLU A 178 -7.97 -1.92 -12.06
C GLU A 178 -7.34 -0.53 -12.29
N SER A 179 -7.57 0.41 -11.39
CA SER A 179 -6.85 1.69 -11.37
C SER A 179 -5.33 1.47 -11.26
N LEU A 180 -4.52 2.21 -12.04
CA LEU A 180 -3.06 2.05 -12.07
C LEU A 180 -2.43 2.28 -10.70
N ALA A 181 -2.97 3.24 -9.93
CA ALA A 181 -2.60 3.49 -8.53
C ALA A 181 -2.69 2.22 -7.66
N MET A 182 -3.68 1.36 -7.89
CA MET A 182 -3.83 0.11 -7.14
C MET A 182 -2.82 -0.94 -7.60
N LYS A 183 -2.43 -0.96 -8.89
CA LYS A 183 -1.37 -1.86 -9.37
C LYS A 183 -0.03 -1.55 -8.72
N GLU A 184 0.30 -0.27 -8.52
CA GLU A 184 1.50 0.14 -7.79
C GLU A 184 1.40 -0.14 -6.29
N LEU A 185 0.24 0.09 -5.65
CA LEU A 185 0.01 -0.33 -4.26
C LEU A 185 0.22 -1.85 -4.10
N PHE A 186 -0.25 -2.66 -5.04
CA PHE A 186 -0.04 -4.12 -5.05
C PHE A 186 1.40 -4.55 -5.38
N LYS A 187 2.29 -3.63 -5.80
CA LYS A 187 3.75 -3.83 -5.82
C LYS A 187 4.39 -3.46 -4.48
N VAL A 188 3.93 -2.39 -3.82
CA VAL A 188 4.40 -2.01 -2.46
C VAL A 188 4.03 -3.10 -1.44
N LEU A 189 2.79 -3.56 -1.44
CA LEU A 189 2.25 -4.56 -0.50
C LEU A 189 2.68 -6.02 -0.78
N LYS A 190 3.53 -6.27 -1.78
CA LYS A 190 3.77 -7.64 -2.30
C LYS A 190 4.43 -8.60 -1.30
N ASP A 191 5.30 -8.09 -0.44
CA ASP A 191 6.13 -8.88 0.49
C ASP A 191 5.66 -8.83 1.96
N HIS A 192 4.45 -8.33 2.23
CA HIS A 192 3.87 -8.16 3.59
C HIS A 192 3.90 -9.42 4.48
N ASN A 193 3.83 -10.61 3.88
CA ASN A 193 3.83 -11.92 4.55
C ASN A 193 4.94 -12.82 3.95
N ASN A 194 6.11 -12.23 3.71
CA ASN A 194 7.30 -12.92 3.23
C ASN A 194 8.28 -13.09 4.41
N THR A 195 8.51 -14.34 4.86
CA THR A 195 9.30 -14.59 6.08
C THR A 195 10.73 -14.07 5.95
N PHE A 196 11.37 -14.25 4.79
CA PHE A 196 12.72 -13.73 4.53
C PHE A 196 12.80 -12.20 4.65
N MET A 197 11.75 -11.48 4.24
CA MET A 197 11.70 -10.02 4.42
C MET A 197 11.38 -9.63 5.86
N ALA A 198 10.60 -10.43 6.59
CA ALA A 198 10.34 -10.21 8.01
C ALA A 198 11.60 -10.43 8.86
N GLU A 199 12.34 -11.51 8.62
CA GLU A 199 13.63 -11.84 9.25
C GLU A 199 14.65 -10.68 9.12
N LEU A 200 14.76 -10.09 7.92
CA LEU A 200 15.63 -8.92 7.68
C LEU A 200 15.17 -7.64 8.40
N VAL A 201 13.86 -7.42 8.51
CA VAL A 201 13.30 -6.25 9.21
C VAL A 201 13.41 -6.40 10.73
N GLU A 202 13.18 -7.61 11.27
CA GLU A 202 13.39 -7.93 12.68
C GLU A 202 14.86 -7.74 13.08
N SER A 203 15.79 -8.22 12.24
CA SER A 203 17.24 -8.02 12.43
C SER A 203 17.63 -6.54 12.47
N SER A 204 17.18 -5.73 11.51
CA SER A 204 17.42 -4.28 11.52
C SER A 204 16.79 -3.60 12.74
N TYR A 205 15.56 -3.95 13.08
CA TYR A 205 14.85 -3.38 14.23
C TYR A 205 15.56 -3.72 15.56
N ARG A 206 16.01 -4.97 15.76
CA ARG A 206 16.78 -5.40 16.93
C ARG A 206 18.10 -4.64 17.04
N HIS A 207 18.87 -4.50 15.95
CA HIS A 207 20.11 -3.72 15.96
C HIS A 207 19.88 -2.21 16.23
N CYS A 208 18.77 -1.66 15.72
CA CYS A 208 18.39 -0.28 16.03
C CYS A 208 18.03 -0.11 17.53
N PHE A 209 17.39 -1.12 18.14
CA PHE A 209 17.01 -1.13 19.56
C PHE A 209 18.23 -1.29 20.47
N GLU A 210 19.10 -2.25 20.15
CA GLU A 210 20.40 -2.51 20.79
C GLU A 210 21.23 -1.22 20.94
N HIS A 211 21.39 -0.48 19.84
CA HIS A 211 22.11 0.80 19.85
C HIS A 211 21.43 1.88 20.73
N GLU A 212 20.09 1.97 20.80
CA GLU A 212 19.44 2.93 21.71
C GLU A 212 19.56 2.48 23.18
N PHE A 213 19.54 1.17 23.47
CA PHE A 213 19.80 0.60 24.78
C PHE A 213 21.23 0.97 25.24
N GLU A 214 22.25 0.66 24.43
CA GLU A 214 23.66 0.95 24.71
C GLU A 214 23.91 2.45 24.96
N THR A 215 23.21 3.31 24.23
CA THR A 215 23.34 4.78 24.35
C THR A 215 22.81 5.32 25.68
N ILE A 216 21.90 4.62 26.38
CA ILE A 216 21.16 5.16 27.53
C ILE A 216 21.35 4.34 28.81
N LEU A 217 21.53 3.02 28.71
CA LEU A 217 21.58 2.07 29.83
C LEU A 217 22.92 1.32 29.95
N GLY A 218 23.80 1.40 28.95
CA GLY A 218 25.06 0.66 28.91
C GLY A 218 24.95 -0.71 28.21
N GLU A 219 25.95 -1.57 28.37
CA GLU A 219 26.07 -2.84 27.63
C GLU A 219 24.81 -3.72 27.73
N ALA A 220 24.23 -4.09 26.58
CA ALA A 220 23.03 -4.91 26.50
C ALA A 220 23.33 -6.39 26.80
N GLN A 221 22.50 -7.04 27.61
CA GLN A 221 22.58 -8.50 27.81
C GLN A 221 21.68 -9.22 26.80
N SER A 222 22.02 -10.47 26.46
CA SER A 222 21.25 -11.25 25.48
C SER A 222 19.77 -11.39 25.86
N GLN A 223 19.46 -11.41 27.15
CA GLN A 223 18.10 -11.50 27.67
C GLN A 223 17.30 -10.19 27.52
N ASP A 224 17.95 -9.03 27.40
CA ASP A 224 17.29 -7.75 27.10
C ASP A 224 16.94 -7.61 25.61
N LEU A 225 17.66 -8.34 24.73
CA LEU A 225 17.44 -8.35 23.27
C LEU A 225 16.36 -9.34 22.81
N GLU A 226 15.90 -10.23 23.69
CA GLU A 226 14.70 -11.06 23.47
C GLU A 226 13.41 -10.26 23.67
N GLU A 227 13.41 -9.27 24.57
CA GLU A 227 12.26 -8.38 24.89
C GLU A 227 12.22 -7.10 24.02
N CYS A 228 12.83 -7.05 22.82
CA CYS A 228 12.92 -5.82 22.02
C CYS A 228 11.63 -5.39 21.29
N GLY A 229 10.67 -6.31 21.11
CA GLY A 229 9.50 -6.14 20.23
C GLY A 229 9.81 -6.41 18.75
N ALA A 230 8.84 -6.16 17.86
CA ALA A 230 8.93 -6.46 16.42
C ALA A 230 8.29 -5.40 15.51
N GLU A 231 8.79 -5.27 14.29
CA GLU A 231 8.35 -4.29 13.28
C GLU A 231 8.01 -4.98 11.94
N ASN A 232 6.95 -4.54 11.24
CA ASN A 232 6.52 -5.19 10.00
C ASN A 232 7.16 -4.60 8.72
N VAL A 233 7.26 -5.47 7.71
CA VAL A 233 7.73 -5.14 6.34
C VAL A 233 6.96 -3.96 5.73
N VAL A 234 5.63 -3.90 5.93
CA VAL A 234 4.76 -2.81 5.50
C VAL A 234 4.32 -1.98 6.71
N ARG A 235 4.36 -0.66 6.58
CA ARG A 235 3.86 0.34 7.54
C ARG A 235 2.82 1.24 6.85
N VAL A 236 1.81 1.71 7.57
CA VAL A 236 0.88 2.76 7.12
C VAL A 236 1.00 3.97 8.05
N CYS A 237 1.10 5.17 7.47
CA CYS A 237 1.15 6.42 8.23
C CYS A 237 0.07 7.39 7.72
N LEU A 238 -0.61 8.02 8.66
CA LEU A 238 -1.50 9.16 8.42
C LEU A 238 -0.70 10.46 8.63
N VAL A 239 -1.08 11.52 7.92
CA VAL A 239 -0.51 12.87 8.07
C VAL A 239 -1.64 13.90 8.16
N ASP A 240 -2.67 13.77 7.31
CA ASP A 240 -3.89 14.58 7.37
C ASP A 240 -5.00 13.83 8.15
N HIS A 241 -5.32 14.31 9.35
CA HIS A 241 -6.31 13.70 10.23
C HIS A 241 -7.75 13.71 9.66
N SER A 242 -8.08 14.51 8.65
CA SER A 242 -9.40 14.48 8.00
C SER A 242 -9.73 13.13 7.35
N PHE A 243 -8.70 12.33 7.01
CA PHE A 243 -8.87 10.99 6.45
C PHE A 243 -8.97 9.89 7.52
N GLN A 244 -8.77 10.19 8.82
CA GLN A 244 -8.65 9.19 9.90
C GLN A 244 -9.80 8.18 9.92
N SER A 245 -11.05 8.66 9.92
CA SER A 245 -12.24 7.81 10.02
C SER A 245 -12.41 6.88 8.82
N SER A 246 -12.20 7.39 7.60
CA SER A 246 -12.34 6.60 6.37
C SER A 246 -11.18 5.63 6.18
N LEU A 247 -9.95 6.05 6.50
CA LEU A 247 -8.76 5.22 6.36
C LEU A 247 -8.67 4.13 7.45
N SER A 248 -9.14 4.40 8.67
CA SER A 248 -9.20 3.40 9.75
C SER A 248 -10.06 2.20 9.36
N LEU A 249 -11.25 2.45 8.81
CA LEU A 249 -12.13 1.40 8.27
C LEU A 249 -11.44 0.65 7.11
N ALA A 250 -10.76 1.34 6.20
CA ALA A 250 -10.05 0.69 5.10
C ALA A 250 -8.88 -0.19 5.58
N VAL A 251 -8.12 0.25 6.60
CA VAL A 251 -7.02 -0.50 7.21
C VAL A 251 -7.55 -1.72 7.97
N GLU A 252 -8.64 -1.60 8.72
CA GLU A 252 -9.32 -2.74 9.37
C GLU A 252 -9.74 -3.80 8.35
N LYS A 253 -10.40 -3.40 7.25
CA LYS A 253 -10.82 -4.35 6.19
C LYS A 253 -9.66 -4.95 5.40
N LEU A 254 -8.49 -4.29 5.36
CA LEU A 254 -7.27 -4.89 4.85
C LEU A 254 -6.68 -5.93 5.81
N GLN A 255 -6.74 -5.69 7.13
CA GLN A 255 -6.29 -6.64 8.16
C GLN A 255 -7.22 -7.86 8.24
N GLU A 256 -8.55 -7.69 8.14
CA GLU A 256 -9.52 -8.80 7.96
C GLU A 256 -9.17 -9.66 6.74
N ALA A 257 -8.74 -9.03 5.64
CA ALA A 257 -8.28 -9.72 4.44
C ALA A 257 -6.89 -10.41 4.58
N ARG A 258 -6.29 -10.37 5.78
CA ARG A 258 -4.97 -10.88 6.18
C ARG A 258 -3.76 -10.11 5.63
N LEU A 259 -3.90 -8.81 5.36
CA LEU A 259 -2.75 -7.95 5.11
C LEU A 259 -2.05 -7.60 6.43
N VAL A 260 -0.80 -8.02 6.58
CA VAL A 260 0.06 -7.63 7.70
C VAL A 260 0.56 -6.20 7.46
N ILE A 261 0.26 -5.29 8.38
CA ILE A 261 0.61 -3.87 8.32
C ILE A 261 0.97 -3.41 9.73
N ASP A 262 2.08 -2.69 9.88
CA ASP A 262 2.34 -1.90 11.08
C ASP A 262 1.52 -0.59 11.06
N GLN A 263 0.76 -0.35 12.14
CA GLN A 263 0.00 0.90 12.37
C GLN A 263 0.87 1.95 13.09
N PHE A 264 2.20 1.85 12.97
CA PHE A 264 3.12 2.75 13.61
C PHE A 264 2.99 4.20 13.10
N GLY A 265 2.62 5.12 13.99
CA GLY A 265 2.26 6.50 13.64
C GLY A 265 0.86 6.66 13.02
N PHE A 266 0.01 5.63 13.07
CA PHE A 266 -1.39 5.69 12.63
C PHE A 266 -2.36 5.90 13.82
N ARG A 267 -2.02 5.36 14.99
CA ARG A 267 -2.75 5.59 16.25
C ARG A 267 -1.95 6.54 17.16
N GLY A 268 -2.07 7.84 16.92
CA GLY A 268 -1.71 8.84 17.93
C GLY A 268 -2.75 8.83 19.06
N HIS A 269 -2.32 8.90 20.31
CA HIS A 269 -3.21 9.17 21.44
C HIS A 269 -3.55 10.67 21.49
N ASP A 270 -4.79 11.00 21.85
CA ASP A 270 -5.24 12.39 22.00
C ASP A 270 -4.53 13.09 23.17
N SER A 271 -3.51 13.90 22.90
CA SER A 271 -2.91 14.85 23.89
C SER A 271 -1.91 15.86 23.30
N SER A 272 -2.12 16.32 22.07
CA SER A 272 -1.62 17.64 21.62
C SER A 272 -2.20 18.01 20.26
N SER A 273 -3.38 18.62 20.27
CA SER A 273 -3.86 19.38 19.12
C SER A 273 -2.99 20.62 18.94
N GLN A 274 -1.86 20.45 18.23
CA GLN A 274 -1.26 21.57 17.52
C GLN A 274 -2.29 22.06 16.51
N VAL A 275 -3.09 23.05 16.92
CA VAL A 275 -3.86 23.89 16.02
C VAL A 275 -2.85 24.59 15.14
N ALA A 276 -2.57 23.98 13.99
CA ALA A 276 -1.83 24.59 12.91
C ALA A 276 -2.59 25.88 12.57
N ARG A 277 -2.05 27.02 13.01
CA ARG A 277 -2.70 28.32 12.82
C ARG A 277 -2.95 28.50 11.34
N GLU A 278 -4.22 28.47 10.93
CA GLU A 278 -4.64 28.83 9.58
C GLU A 278 -4.53 30.35 9.43
N THR A 279 -3.30 30.83 9.40
CA THR A 279 -2.98 32.06 8.69
C THR A 279 -3.50 31.90 7.26
N GLY A 280 -4.42 32.77 6.84
CA GLY A 280 -5.00 32.81 5.49
C GLY A 280 -3.97 33.15 4.41
N ILE A 281 -3.00 32.26 4.24
CA ILE A 281 -1.95 32.25 3.23
C ILE A 281 -2.30 31.07 2.34
N GLU A 282 -2.43 31.31 1.03
CA GLU A 282 -2.89 30.30 0.07
C GLU A 282 -2.24 28.93 0.32
N GLN A 283 -3.05 27.88 0.49
CA GLN A 283 -2.58 26.50 0.55
C GLN A 283 -1.54 26.28 -0.55
N ALA A 284 -0.33 25.84 -0.20
CA ALA A 284 0.80 25.74 -1.13
C ALA A 284 0.54 24.61 -2.14
N ARG A 285 -0.19 24.90 -3.21
CA ARG A 285 -0.71 23.90 -4.14
C ARG A 285 0.45 23.21 -4.88
N LEU A 286 0.60 21.90 -4.67
CA LEU A 286 1.59 21.05 -5.37
C LEU A 286 1.24 20.82 -6.86
N SER A 287 0.01 21.15 -7.25
CA SER A 287 -0.46 21.36 -8.61
C SER A 287 -0.62 22.86 -8.82
N ASP A 288 -0.12 23.41 -9.93
CA ASP A 288 -0.22 24.84 -10.18
C ASP A 288 -1.67 25.25 -10.52
N LYS A 289 -1.98 26.56 -10.39
CA LYS A 289 -3.35 27.05 -10.55
C LYS A 289 -3.92 26.78 -11.96
N LEU A 290 -3.03 26.66 -12.96
CA LEU A 290 -3.34 26.26 -14.33
C LEU A 290 -3.67 24.77 -14.48
N THR A 291 -2.88 23.86 -13.91
CA THR A 291 -3.17 22.41 -13.94
C THR A 291 -4.51 22.09 -13.27
N VAL A 292 -4.81 22.74 -12.13
CA VAL A 292 -6.12 22.59 -11.48
C VAL A 292 -7.26 23.09 -12.37
N LEU A 293 -7.10 24.26 -13.02
CA LEU A 293 -8.08 24.77 -13.98
C LEU A 293 -8.31 23.82 -15.17
N ILE A 294 -7.24 23.25 -15.73
CA ILE A 294 -7.34 22.31 -16.85
C ILE A 294 -8.00 20.99 -16.42
N ASN A 295 -7.69 20.49 -15.23
CA ASN A 295 -8.35 19.32 -14.64
C ASN A 295 -9.87 19.57 -14.44
N ASP A 296 -10.25 20.74 -13.93
CA ASP A 296 -11.65 21.11 -13.73
C ASP A 296 -12.41 21.24 -15.07
N ILE A 297 -11.75 21.78 -16.11
CA ILE A 297 -12.27 21.77 -17.48
C ILE A 297 -12.47 20.34 -17.98
N GLY A 298 -11.50 19.43 -17.77
CA GLY A 298 -11.64 18.02 -18.16
C GLY A 298 -12.78 17.29 -17.43
N ILE A 299 -13.01 17.60 -16.15
CA ILE A 299 -14.15 17.11 -15.38
C ILE A 299 -15.47 17.64 -15.95
N ALA A 300 -15.55 18.93 -16.28
CA ALA A 300 -16.71 19.54 -16.92
C ALA A 300 -17.00 18.94 -18.30
N MET A 301 -15.96 18.73 -19.12
CA MET A 301 -16.06 18.07 -20.42
C MET A 301 -16.62 16.65 -20.28
N LYS A 302 -16.02 15.81 -19.42
CA LYS A 302 -16.51 14.44 -19.16
C LYS A 302 -17.96 14.43 -18.67
N LYS A 303 -18.35 15.36 -17.79
CA LYS A 303 -19.72 15.48 -17.25
C LYS A 303 -20.75 15.90 -18.30
N LEU A 304 -20.35 16.71 -19.29
CA LEU A 304 -21.22 17.19 -20.38
C LEU A 304 -21.11 16.36 -21.68
N GLY A 305 -20.32 15.29 -21.68
CA GLY A 305 -20.11 14.44 -22.86
C GLY A 305 -19.23 15.06 -23.95
N TYR A 306 -18.38 16.05 -23.60
CA TYR A 306 -17.32 16.54 -24.48
C TYR A 306 -16.03 15.75 -24.29
N ALA A 307 -15.21 15.68 -25.34
CA ALA A 307 -13.88 15.09 -25.33
C ALA A 307 -12.96 15.80 -26.35
N LEU A 308 -11.67 15.48 -26.34
CA LEU A 308 -10.66 16.06 -27.23
C LEU A 308 -10.18 15.05 -28.27
N TYR A 309 -9.84 15.53 -29.47
CA TYR A 309 -9.18 14.77 -30.52
C TYR A 309 -8.55 15.75 -31.53
N GLY A 310 -7.28 15.57 -31.91
CA GLY A 310 -6.61 16.48 -32.86
C GLY A 310 -6.56 17.94 -32.42
N GLY A 311 -6.45 18.21 -31.10
CA GLY A 311 -6.57 19.56 -30.55
C GLY A 311 -7.97 20.21 -30.65
N LYS A 312 -8.96 19.48 -31.16
CA LYS A 312 -10.34 19.94 -31.42
C LYS A 312 -11.32 19.33 -30.42
N VAL A 313 -12.47 19.97 -30.26
CA VAL A 313 -13.52 19.54 -29.31
C VAL A 313 -14.60 18.74 -30.01
N TYR A 314 -14.85 17.55 -29.47
CA TYR A 314 -15.83 16.59 -29.92
C TYR A 314 -16.91 16.41 -28.85
N LYS A 315 -18.14 16.03 -29.24
CA LYS A 315 -19.27 15.77 -28.33
C LYS A 315 -19.85 14.38 -28.58
N LYS A 316 -20.28 13.67 -27.55
CA LYS A 316 -20.93 12.36 -27.68
C LYS A 316 -22.25 12.50 -28.44
N CYS A 317 -22.53 11.60 -29.39
CA CYS A 317 -23.83 11.54 -30.03
C CYS A 317 -24.85 10.88 -29.08
N GLU A 318 -25.96 11.57 -28.81
CA GLU A 318 -27.03 11.11 -27.87
C GLU A 318 -27.66 9.77 -28.29
N ARG A 319 -27.61 9.43 -29.58
CA ARG A 319 -28.13 8.18 -30.14
C ARG A 319 -27.10 7.05 -30.21
N ALA A 320 -25.86 7.29 -29.79
CA ALA A 320 -24.74 6.36 -29.88
C ALA A 320 -24.28 5.91 -28.49
N LYS A 321 -23.91 4.63 -28.36
CA LYS A 321 -23.28 4.07 -27.16
C LYS A 321 -21.84 4.57 -27.03
N TYR A 322 -21.09 4.69 -28.14
CA TYR A 322 -19.66 5.04 -28.11
C TYR A 322 -19.31 6.35 -28.83
N SER A 323 -19.96 6.65 -29.96
CA SER A 323 -19.45 7.61 -30.95
C SER A 323 -19.52 9.09 -30.54
N TYR A 324 -18.50 9.84 -30.96
CA TYR A 324 -18.40 11.29 -30.83
C TYR A 324 -18.37 11.97 -32.20
N TRP A 325 -19.03 13.12 -32.36
CA TRP A 325 -18.92 13.99 -33.53
C TRP A 325 -18.02 15.21 -33.25
N TYR A 326 -17.37 15.74 -34.28
CA TYR A 326 -16.71 17.05 -34.22
C TYR A 326 -17.74 18.12 -33.85
N LYS A 327 -17.39 19.03 -32.92
CA LYS A 327 -18.27 20.10 -32.46
C LYS A 327 -17.70 21.50 -32.74
N CYS A 328 -16.45 21.76 -32.36
CA CYS A 328 -15.82 23.06 -32.53
C CYS A 328 -14.29 23.02 -32.34
N GLU A 329 -13.61 24.06 -32.82
CA GLU A 329 -12.21 24.35 -32.52
C GLU A 329 -12.03 24.74 -31.04
N MET A 330 -10.84 24.50 -30.47
CA MET A 330 -10.55 24.74 -29.05
C MET A 330 -10.87 26.17 -28.61
N GLU A 331 -10.47 27.16 -29.40
CA GLU A 331 -10.66 28.57 -29.08
C GLU A 331 -12.15 28.92 -28.90
N ALA A 332 -13.04 28.36 -29.71
CA ALA A 332 -14.48 28.58 -29.58
C ALA A 332 -15.04 27.93 -28.29
N PHE A 333 -14.52 26.77 -27.89
CA PHE A 333 -14.91 26.11 -26.65
C PHE A 333 -14.40 26.85 -25.40
N VAL A 334 -13.16 27.32 -25.41
CA VAL A 334 -12.56 28.11 -24.32
C VAL A 334 -13.24 29.48 -24.18
N ASN A 335 -13.62 30.13 -25.28
CA ASN A 335 -14.48 31.32 -25.25
C ASN A 335 -15.88 31.02 -24.66
N GLY A 336 -16.45 29.84 -24.93
CA GLY A 336 -17.69 29.38 -24.31
C GLY A 336 -17.58 29.18 -22.79
N LEU A 337 -16.47 28.60 -22.31
CA LEU A 337 -16.18 28.42 -20.88
C LEU A 337 -15.97 29.75 -20.13
N ALA A 338 -15.43 30.77 -20.79
CA ALA A 338 -15.25 32.11 -20.20
C ALA A 338 -16.58 32.81 -19.85
N ALA A 339 -17.72 32.30 -20.31
CA ALA A 339 -19.06 32.77 -19.96
C ALA A 339 -19.69 32.04 -18.74
N ASN A 340 -18.98 31.12 -18.08
CA ASN A 340 -19.36 30.58 -16.77
C ASN A 340 -18.51 31.24 -15.67
N GLU A 341 -19.17 31.88 -14.71
CA GLU A 341 -18.55 32.60 -13.59
C GLU A 341 -17.53 31.75 -12.77
N THR A 342 -17.76 30.43 -12.59
CA THR A 342 -16.83 29.55 -11.85
C THR A 342 -15.51 29.30 -12.56
N PHE A 343 -15.50 29.42 -13.90
CA PHE A 343 -14.29 29.31 -14.72
C PHE A 343 -13.68 30.67 -15.05
N LYS A 344 -14.51 31.66 -15.41
CA LYS A 344 -14.17 33.02 -15.87
C LYS A 344 -12.99 33.67 -15.15
N ASP A 345 -13.05 33.85 -13.83
CA ASP A 345 -12.03 34.56 -13.06
C ASP A 345 -10.69 33.82 -12.93
N ARG A 346 -10.69 32.51 -13.20
CA ARG A 346 -9.50 31.66 -13.28
C ARG A 346 -8.98 31.59 -14.71
N LEU A 347 -9.89 31.46 -15.67
CA LEU A 347 -9.61 31.27 -17.09
C LEU A 347 -9.09 32.53 -17.76
N LEU A 348 -9.66 33.71 -17.49
CA LEU A 348 -9.21 34.98 -18.08
C LEU A 348 -7.73 35.31 -17.80
N LYS A 349 -7.14 34.75 -16.73
CA LYS A 349 -5.74 34.96 -16.34
C LYS A 349 -4.75 34.11 -17.15
N ASP A 350 -5.16 32.93 -17.59
CA ASP A 350 -4.31 31.96 -18.30
C ASP A 350 -4.90 31.44 -19.62
N MET A 351 -5.94 32.11 -20.15
CA MET A 351 -6.79 31.67 -21.27
C MET A 351 -6.00 31.19 -22.48
N ARG A 352 -4.91 31.91 -22.83
CA ARG A 352 -4.02 31.54 -23.93
C ARG A 352 -3.28 30.22 -23.65
N LYS A 353 -2.74 30.03 -22.45
CA LYS A 353 -2.03 28.80 -22.06
C LYS A 353 -2.98 27.60 -22.00
N VAL A 354 -4.21 27.81 -21.53
CA VAL A 354 -5.26 26.78 -21.57
C VAL A 354 -5.55 26.40 -23.02
N GLY A 355 -5.71 27.39 -23.92
CA GLY A 355 -5.84 27.14 -25.36
C GLY A 355 -4.65 26.37 -25.95
N GLU A 356 -3.41 26.79 -25.66
CA GLU A 356 -2.17 26.16 -26.14
C GLU A 356 -2.02 24.70 -25.65
N ILE A 357 -2.30 24.42 -24.38
CA ILE A 357 -2.19 23.08 -23.79
C ILE A 357 -3.30 22.15 -24.29
N LEU A 358 -4.54 22.64 -24.41
CA LEU A 358 -5.67 21.82 -24.85
C LEU A 358 -5.72 21.62 -26.37
N SER A 359 -5.17 22.56 -27.16
CA SER A 359 -5.02 22.40 -28.61
C SER A 359 -3.86 21.47 -29.00
N ASN A 360 -3.05 21.01 -28.05
CA ASN A 360 -2.02 20.00 -28.32
C ASN A 360 -2.69 18.65 -28.60
N PRO A 361 -2.48 18.03 -29.79
CA PRO A 361 -3.04 16.71 -30.10
C PRO A 361 -2.60 15.60 -29.13
N HIS A 362 -1.50 15.80 -28.39
CA HIS A 362 -0.93 14.86 -27.42
C HIS A 362 -1.07 15.36 -25.97
N CYS A 363 -2.19 16.02 -25.65
CA CYS A 363 -2.44 16.56 -24.30
C CYS A 363 -2.49 15.45 -23.24
N GLU A 364 -1.45 15.35 -22.39
CA GLU A 364 -1.43 14.35 -21.31
C GLU A 364 -2.41 14.67 -20.17
N VAL A 365 -2.73 15.95 -19.95
CA VAL A 365 -3.58 16.42 -18.83
C VAL A 365 -5.06 16.05 -19.05
N ILE A 366 -5.55 16.17 -20.28
CA ILE A 366 -6.86 15.65 -20.70
C ILE A 366 -6.62 14.70 -21.87
N ARG A 367 -6.50 13.40 -21.57
CA ARG A 367 -6.23 12.38 -22.58
C ARG A 367 -7.27 12.43 -23.72
N PRO A 368 -6.84 12.63 -24.99
CA PRO A 368 -7.72 12.60 -26.15
C PRO A 368 -8.42 11.25 -26.36
N LEU A 369 -9.47 11.27 -27.20
CA LEU A 369 -10.03 10.08 -27.81
C LEU A 369 -9.02 9.43 -28.77
N CYS A 370 -9.16 8.13 -28.95
CA CYS A 370 -8.60 7.37 -30.07
C CYS A 370 -9.74 7.03 -31.04
N VAL A 371 -9.55 7.25 -32.34
CA VAL A 371 -10.53 6.87 -33.37
C VAL A 371 -10.24 5.46 -33.87
N ASP A 372 -11.20 4.56 -33.69
CA ASP A 372 -11.18 3.27 -34.38
C ASP A 372 -11.75 3.43 -35.79
N TYR A 373 -10.84 3.62 -36.75
CA TYR A 373 -11.17 3.71 -38.18
C TYR A 373 -11.74 2.41 -38.79
N ASN A 374 -11.62 1.26 -38.13
CA ASN A 374 -12.25 0.03 -38.57
C ASN A 374 -13.75 -0.03 -38.22
N LEU A 375 -14.19 0.71 -37.19
CA LEU A 375 -15.55 0.65 -36.70
C LEU A 375 -16.41 1.83 -37.18
N ILE A 376 -17.62 1.52 -37.66
CA ILE A 376 -18.72 2.47 -37.83
C ILE A 376 -19.84 2.05 -36.89
N GLU A 377 -20.30 2.93 -36.01
CA GLU A 377 -21.42 2.63 -35.12
C GLU A 377 -22.76 2.78 -35.84
N VAL A 378 -23.68 1.87 -35.54
CA VAL A 378 -25.05 1.87 -36.06
C VAL A 378 -26.04 1.92 -34.89
N ASN A 379 -27.33 1.67 -35.10
CA ASN A 379 -28.29 1.72 -33.98
C ASN A 379 -27.96 0.66 -32.90
N ASP A 380 -28.48 0.90 -31.70
CA ASP A 380 -28.41 -0.01 -30.53
C ASP A 380 -26.99 -0.37 -30.02
N GLY A 381 -25.96 0.36 -30.48
CA GLY A 381 -24.58 0.18 -30.04
C GLY A 381 -23.86 -1.03 -30.65
N GLN A 382 -24.40 -1.58 -31.75
CA GLN A 382 -23.65 -2.45 -32.65
C GLN A 382 -22.69 -1.62 -33.51
N CYS A 383 -21.59 -2.24 -33.95
CA CYS A 383 -20.63 -1.61 -34.86
C CYS A 383 -20.41 -2.48 -36.11
N TRP A 384 -20.27 -1.86 -37.27
CA TRP A 384 -19.80 -2.52 -38.48
C TRP A 384 -18.27 -2.48 -38.52
N SER A 385 -17.63 -3.66 -38.60
CA SER A 385 -16.20 -3.80 -38.85
C SER A 385 -15.95 -3.79 -40.36
N ILE A 386 -15.19 -2.79 -40.82
CA ILE A 386 -14.86 -2.59 -42.24
C ILE A 386 -13.94 -3.70 -42.77
N MET A 387 -12.96 -4.11 -41.97
CA MET A 387 -12.01 -5.18 -42.30
C MET A 387 -12.69 -6.55 -42.34
N ASP A 388 -13.53 -6.87 -41.33
CA ASP A 388 -14.25 -8.16 -41.28
C ASP A 388 -15.50 -8.22 -42.18
N ARG A 389 -15.98 -7.07 -42.68
CA ARG A 389 -17.21 -6.93 -43.47
C ARG A 389 -18.48 -7.48 -42.78
N ARG A 390 -18.60 -7.28 -41.46
CA ARG A 390 -19.73 -7.76 -40.62
C ARG A 390 -20.06 -6.79 -39.48
N PHE A 391 -21.25 -6.95 -38.91
CA PHE A 391 -21.60 -6.35 -37.62
C PHE A 391 -20.96 -7.11 -36.45
N VAL A 392 -20.65 -6.38 -35.38
CA VAL A 392 -19.97 -6.83 -34.17
C VAL A 392 -20.66 -6.22 -32.95
N ASP A 393 -21.12 -7.06 -32.03
CA ASP A 393 -21.65 -6.67 -30.73
C ASP A 393 -20.52 -6.29 -29.76
N ASN A 394 -20.73 -5.25 -28.96
CA ASN A 394 -19.79 -4.81 -27.91
C ASN A 394 -18.33 -4.64 -28.38
N ALA A 395 -18.15 -4.13 -29.60
CA ALA A 395 -16.84 -3.96 -30.25
C ALA A 395 -15.83 -3.10 -29.46
N ILE A 396 -16.31 -2.23 -28.57
CA ILE A 396 -15.50 -1.47 -27.61
C ILE A 396 -15.85 -1.93 -26.20
N ALA A 397 -14.83 -2.31 -25.43
CA ALA A 397 -14.98 -2.81 -24.06
C ALA A 397 -15.39 -1.68 -23.09
N ASP A 398 -16.17 -2.02 -22.06
CA ASP A 398 -16.76 -1.05 -21.10
C ASP A 398 -15.73 -0.10 -20.44
N LYS A 399 -14.48 -0.56 -20.28
CA LYS A 399 -13.36 0.22 -19.69
C LYS A 399 -12.84 1.33 -20.60
N ASP A 400 -13.11 1.24 -21.91
CA ASP A 400 -12.57 2.12 -22.97
C ASP A 400 -13.67 3.03 -23.57
N ILE A 401 -14.92 2.91 -23.13
CA ILE A 401 -16.03 3.78 -23.56
C ILE A 401 -15.75 5.23 -23.15
N GLY A 402 -15.75 6.14 -24.12
CA GLY A 402 -15.35 7.54 -23.91
C GLY A 402 -13.83 7.77 -23.93
N HIS A 403 -13.06 6.76 -24.28
CA HIS A 403 -11.64 6.88 -24.67
C HIS A 403 -11.40 6.37 -26.10
N ILE A 404 -12.15 5.37 -26.56
CA ILE A 404 -12.22 4.95 -27.96
C ILE A 404 -13.56 5.38 -28.53
N THR A 405 -13.55 5.95 -29.74
CA THR A 405 -14.75 6.22 -30.54
C THR A 405 -14.65 5.48 -31.89
N PRO A 406 -15.71 4.86 -32.38
CA PRO A 406 -15.84 4.53 -33.81
C PRO A 406 -15.71 5.82 -34.65
N ARG A 407 -15.26 5.71 -35.90
CA ARG A 407 -15.02 6.88 -36.77
C ARG A 407 -16.24 7.76 -37.02
N ALA A 408 -17.43 7.14 -36.99
CA ALA A 408 -18.71 7.78 -37.23
C ALA A 408 -19.85 6.93 -36.66
N PHE A 409 -20.96 7.60 -36.34
CA PHE A 409 -22.26 6.98 -36.12
C PHE A 409 -23.15 7.21 -37.36
N SER A 410 -23.67 6.14 -37.94
CA SER A 410 -24.61 6.19 -39.06
C SER A 410 -25.84 5.33 -38.75
N PRO A 411 -27.03 5.94 -38.54
CA PRO A 411 -28.27 5.19 -38.33
C PRO A 411 -28.52 4.13 -39.42
N TYR A 412 -28.54 2.87 -39.00
CA TYR A 412 -28.80 1.69 -39.83
C TYR A 412 -29.38 0.59 -38.94
N ASP A 413 -30.24 -0.26 -39.50
CA ASP A 413 -30.81 -1.45 -38.84
C ASP A 413 -30.04 -2.69 -39.31
N PRO A 414 -29.20 -3.32 -38.45
CA PRO A 414 -28.38 -4.47 -38.82
C PRO A 414 -29.16 -5.71 -39.28
N THR A 415 -30.44 -5.81 -38.92
CA THR A 415 -31.32 -6.92 -39.32
C THR A 415 -31.91 -6.72 -40.72
N LYS A 416 -31.93 -5.48 -41.21
CA LYS A 416 -32.53 -5.09 -42.49
C LYS A 416 -31.60 -5.38 -43.67
N GLU A 417 -32.18 -5.84 -44.77
CA GLU A 417 -31.47 -5.92 -46.05
C GLU A 417 -31.11 -4.53 -46.59
N PRO A 418 -29.89 -4.35 -47.15
CA PRO A 418 -29.43 -3.06 -47.63
C PRO A 418 -30.03 -2.73 -49.00
N ASP A 419 -30.68 -1.57 -49.10
CA ASP A 419 -31.21 -1.01 -50.34
C ASP A 419 -30.58 0.37 -50.59
N PRO A 420 -29.43 0.42 -51.32
CA PRO A 420 -28.70 1.65 -51.57
C PRO A 420 -29.24 2.46 -52.76
N LYS A 421 -30.40 2.06 -53.32
CA LYS A 421 -31.18 2.77 -54.36
C LYS A 421 -30.31 3.37 -55.48
N TYR A 422 -29.99 4.66 -55.35
CA TYR A 422 -29.27 5.44 -56.35
C TYR A 422 -27.83 4.97 -56.58
N PHE A 423 -27.16 4.38 -55.58
CA PHE A 423 -25.80 3.84 -55.74
C PHE A 423 -25.81 2.68 -56.75
N LYS A 424 -26.72 1.72 -56.53
CA LYS A 424 -26.97 0.58 -57.42
C LYS A 424 -27.43 1.03 -58.80
N GLU A 425 -28.37 1.97 -58.88
CA GLU A 425 -28.86 2.57 -60.14
C GLU A 425 -27.72 3.19 -60.98
N ILE A 426 -26.79 3.93 -60.37
CA ILE A 426 -25.64 4.56 -61.05
C ILE A 426 -24.66 3.51 -61.60
N LEU A 427 -24.38 2.46 -60.82
CA LEU A 427 -23.46 1.40 -61.19
C LEU A 427 -24.02 0.50 -62.29
N GLU A 428 -25.21 -0.07 -62.12
CA GLU A 428 -25.83 -1.03 -63.05
C GLU A 428 -26.24 -0.39 -64.39
N ASN A 429 -26.50 0.92 -64.44
CA ASN A 429 -26.70 1.66 -65.70
C ASN A 429 -25.44 1.67 -66.59
N SER A 430 -24.26 1.60 -65.97
CA SER A 430 -22.98 1.90 -66.62
C SER A 430 -22.11 0.67 -66.84
N LEU A 431 -21.90 -0.10 -65.76
CA LEU A 431 -20.85 -1.11 -65.62
C LEU A 431 -21.39 -2.54 -65.79
N SER A 432 -20.54 -3.46 -66.27
CA SER A 432 -20.82 -4.90 -66.21
C SER A 432 -20.76 -5.43 -64.78
N ALA A 433 -21.38 -6.59 -64.51
CA ALA A 433 -21.38 -7.19 -63.17
C ALA A 433 -19.97 -7.35 -62.57
N VAL A 434 -18.98 -7.75 -63.37
CA VAL A 434 -17.57 -7.88 -62.93
C VAL A 434 -16.96 -6.52 -62.56
N GLU A 435 -17.25 -5.47 -63.34
CA GLU A 435 -16.83 -4.11 -63.01
C GLU A 435 -17.53 -3.57 -61.75
N VAL A 436 -18.79 -3.94 -61.50
CA VAL A 436 -19.50 -3.60 -60.25
C VAL A 436 -18.82 -4.27 -59.05
N GLN A 437 -18.49 -5.57 -59.12
CA GLN A 437 -17.77 -6.25 -58.04
C GLN A 437 -16.41 -5.60 -57.75
N LEU A 438 -15.64 -5.29 -58.81
CA LEU A 438 -14.35 -4.61 -58.70
C LEU A 438 -14.48 -3.18 -58.15
N PHE A 439 -15.53 -2.44 -58.55
CA PHE A 439 -15.79 -1.10 -58.03
C PHE A 439 -16.20 -1.16 -56.54
N CYS A 440 -17.04 -2.11 -56.14
CA CYS A 440 -17.41 -2.28 -54.74
C CYS A 440 -16.20 -2.58 -53.86
N GLU A 441 -15.25 -3.40 -54.33
CA GLU A 441 -13.97 -3.62 -53.63
C GLU A 441 -13.14 -2.33 -53.52
N ASP A 442 -12.88 -1.63 -54.63
CA ASP A 442 -12.10 -0.38 -54.61
C ASP A 442 -12.84 0.78 -53.88
N PHE A 443 -14.17 0.74 -53.76
CA PHE A 443 -14.99 1.64 -52.94
C PHE A 443 -14.85 1.34 -51.44
N LEU A 444 -14.89 0.07 -51.04
CA LEU A 444 -14.66 -0.31 -49.63
C LEU A 444 -13.24 0.06 -49.17
N LYS A 445 -12.24 -0.03 -50.07
CA LYS A 445 -10.89 0.48 -49.80
C LYS A 445 -10.84 1.97 -49.48
N LEU A 446 -11.81 2.79 -49.90
CA LEU A 446 -11.85 4.22 -49.56
C LEU A 446 -12.06 4.47 -48.06
N LEU A 447 -12.55 3.47 -47.32
CA LEU A 447 -12.67 3.52 -45.87
C LEU A 447 -11.38 3.05 -45.16
N ASN A 448 -10.43 2.42 -45.85
CA ASN A 448 -9.21 1.87 -45.23
C ASN A 448 -8.14 2.96 -45.03
N HIS A 449 -8.33 3.81 -44.01
CA HIS A 449 -7.39 4.87 -43.62
C HIS A 449 -5.96 4.34 -43.45
N ASN A 450 -5.00 5.10 -43.98
CA ASN A 450 -3.56 4.83 -43.98
C ASN A 450 -3.14 3.39 -44.40
N LYS A 451 -3.97 2.71 -45.20
CA LYS A 451 -3.77 1.32 -45.66
C LYS A 451 -3.70 1.16 -47.19
N LYS A 452 -3.59 2.24 -48.00
CA LYS A 452 -3.34 2.13 -49.45
C LYS A 452 -1.98 1.43 -49.68
N ARG A 453 -1.99 0.29 -50.36
CA ARG A 453 -0.76 -0.43 -50.73
C ARG A 453 0.00 0.33 -51.83
N HIS A 454 1.32 0.32 -51.76
CA HIS A 454 2.19 0.90 -52.80
C HIS A 454 1.84 0.29 -54.16
N LYS A 455 1.68 1.14 -55.21
CA LYS A 455 1.28 0.74 -56.58
C LYS A 455 -0.13 0.10 -56.69
N ASP A 456 -0.96 0.07 -55.64
CA ASP A 456 -2.38 -0.29 -55.81
C ASP A 456 -3.09 0.74 -56.70
N LYS A 457 -3.99 0.25 -57.57
CA LYS A 457 -4.61 1.05 -58.63
C LYS A 457 -5.67 2.00 -58.07
N VAL A 458 -5.61 3.26 -58.48
CA VAL A 458 -6.60 4.28 -58.09
C VAL A 458 -7.83 4.17 -59.02
N PRO A 459 -9.05 4.03 -58.46
CA PRO A 459 -10.29 4.05 -59.25
C PRO A 459 -10.53 5.44 -59.88
N CYS A 460 -10.84 5.45 -61.17
CA CYS A 460 -11.05 6.66 -61.98
C CYS A 460 -12.38 6.58 -62.74
N LEU A 461 -13.36 7.37 -62.31
CA LEU A 461 -14.73 7.36 -62.83
C LEU A 461 -14.84 8.35 -64.00
N VAL A 462 -14.91 7.84 -65.23
CA VAL A 462 -14.91 8.62 -66.47
C VAL A 462 -16.33 8.75 -66.99
N GLY A 463 -16.83 9.97 -67.20
CA GLY A 463 -18.11 10.20 -67.88
C GLY A 463 -18.67 11.61 -67.72
N ALA A 464 -19.75 11.90 -68.45
CA ALA A 464 -20.41 13.21 -68.46
C ALA A 464 -20.86 13.70 -67.07
N ALA A 465 -21.18 15.00 -66.93
CA ALA A 465 -21.65 15.57 -65.66
C ALA A 465 -22.89 14.85 -65.08
N ASN A 466 -23.84 14.49 -65.93
CA ASN A 466 -25.10 13.83 -65.56
C ASN A 466 -25.00 12.29 -65.45
N SER A 467 -23.80 11.71 -65.35
CA SER A 467 -23.62 10.26 -65.17
C SER A 467 -23.73 9.78 -63.72
N GLY A 468 -23.74 10.69 -62.74
CA GLY A 468 -23.80 10.36 -61.32
C GLY A 468 -22.45 10.00 -60.69
N LYS A 469 -21.33 10.01 -61.44
CA LYS A 469 -19.98 9.64 -60.95
C LYS A 469 -19.59 10.31 -59.62
N THR A 470 -19.76 11.63 -59.50
CA THR A 470 -19.44 12.42 -58.30
C THR A 470 -20.38 12.10 -57.12
N SER A 471 -21.58 11.59 -57.39
CA SER A 471 -22.52 11.14 -56.35
C SER A 471 -22.06 9.86 -55.65
N LEU A 472 -21.24 9.02 -56.29
CA LEU A 472 -20.74 7.77 -55.68
C LEU A 472 -19.77 8.01 -54.51
N PHE A 473 -19.23 9.22 -54.37
CA PHE A 473 -18.40 9.60 -53.22
C PHE A 473 -19.22 10.14 -52.03
N GLN A 474 -20.50 10.47 -52.22
CA GLN A 474 -21.36 11.02 -51.17
C GLN A 474 -21.55 10.10 -49.94
N PRO A 475 -21.58 8.75 -50.06
CA PRO A 475 -21.56 7.87 -48.90
C PRO A 475 -20.29 8.02 -48.05
N ILE A 476 -19.13 8.26 -48.66
CA ILE A 476 -17.87 8.50 -47.93
C ILE A 476 -17.96 9.83 -47.17
N LEU A 477 -18.52 10.88 -47.78
CA LEU A 477 -18.85 12.16 -47.14
C LEU A 477 -20.00 12.10 -46.10
N GLY A 478 -20.54 10.91 -45.83
CA GLY A 478 -21.44 10.60 -44.72
C GLY A 478 -20.78 9.82 -43.57
N LEU A 479 -19.55 9.33 -43.76
CA LEU A 479 -18.80 8.51 -42.79
C LEU A 479 -17.43 9.10 -42.42
N VAL A 480 -16.90 9.99 -43.26
CA VAL A 480 -15.62 10.68 -43.08
C VAL A 480 -15.93 12.16 -42.85
N HIS A 481 -15.32 12.76 -41.83
CA HIS A 481 -15.50 14.19 -41.58
C HIS A 481 -14.90 15.01 -42.73
N HIS A 482 -15.59 16.06 -43.18
CA HIS A 482 -15.18 16.81 -44.37
C HIS A 482 -13.80 17.48 -44.24
N HIS A 483 -13.33 17.74 -43.02
CA HIS A 483 -11.96 18.18 -42.80
C HIS A 483 -10.93 17.08 -43.10
N ASN A 484 -11.25 15.79 -42.93
CA ASN A 484 -10.36 14.66 -43.16
C ASN A 484 -10.32 14.21 -44.64
N VAL A 485 -10.88 15.01 -45.57
CA VAL A 485 -11.00 14.69 -47.00
C VAL A 485 -10.23 15.70 -47.86
N ALA A 486 -9.10 15.28 -48.41
CA ALA A 486 -8.30 16.09 -49.31
C ALA A 486 -8.99 16.25 -50.68
N THR A 487 -9.83 17.28 -50.81
CA THR A 487 -10.66 17.54 -52.00
C THR A 487 -9.98 18.50 -52.99
N ILE A 488 -9.59 17.99 -54.15
CA ILE A 488 -8.95 18.73 -55.24
C ILE A 488 -9.98 18.91 -56.38
N THR A 489 -10.06 20.13 -56.94
CA THR A 489 -10.96 20.46 -58.05
C THR A 489 -10.27 21.41 -59.02
N LYS A 490 -10.81 21.60 -60.23
CA LYS A 490 -10.29 22.57 -61.21
C LYS A 490 -10.13 24.01 -60.70
N GLN A 491 -10.80 24.39 -59.61
CA GLN A 491 -10.73 25.73 -59.02
C GLN A 491 -9.71 25.83 -57.87
N ARG A 492 -9.35 24.71 -57.24
CA ARG A 492 -8.44 24.65 -56.09
C ARG A 492 -7.12 24.03 -56.51
N VAL A 493 -6.13 24.89 -56.76
CA VAL A 493 -4.74 24.47 -57.04
C VAL A 493 -4.28 23.50 -55.94
N PHE A 494 -3.71 22.37 -56.33
CA PHE A 494 -3.22 21.38 -55.38
C PHE A 494 -2.13 21.98 -54.49
N ASN A 495 -2.33 21.90 -53.17
CA ASN A 495 -1.33 22.21 -52.18
C ASN A 495 -0.95 20.93 -51.45
N LYS A 496 0.34 20.59 -51.45
CA LYS A 496 0.88 19.39 -50.80
C LYS A 496 0.59 19.33 -49.29
N ALA A 497 0.35 20.47 -48.64
CA ALA A 497 -0.07 20.53 -47.24
C ALA A 497 -1.51 20.04 -46.98
N MET A 498 -2.35 19.87 -48.03
CA MET A 498 -3.70 19.30 -47.92
C MET A 498 -3.70 17.78 -47.66
N ILE A 499 -2.53 17.13 -47.71
CA ILE A 499 -2.37 15.72 -47.36
C ILE A 499 -1.45 15.65 -46.15
N ASN A 500 -1.94 14.95 -45.13
CA ASN A 500 -1.48 15.02 -43.75
C ASN A 500 -1.98 13.75 -43.02
N ARG A 501 -1.62 13.55 -41.75
CA ARG A 501 -1.74 12.23 -41.11
C ARG A 501 -3.18 11.86 -40.66
N PHE A 502 -4.14 12.80 -40.49
CA PHE A 502 -5.60 12.50 -40.37
C PHE A 502 -6.32 12.50 -41.74
N THR A 503 -5.63 12.64 -42.89
CA THR A 503 -6.30 12.54 -44.20
C THR A 503 -6.79 11.12 -44.43
N GLU A 504 -8.10 10.90 -44.28
CA GLU A 504 -8.74 9.59 -44.43
C GLU A 504 -8.84 9.17 -45.90
N VAL A 505 -9.05 10.12 -46.82
CA VAL A 505 -9.24 9.85 -48.25
C VAL A 505 -8.96 11.10 -49.11
N ILE A 506 -8.39 10.88 -50.30
CA ILE A 506 -8.14 11.91 -51.32
C ILE A 506 -9.24 11.82 -52.38
N PHE A 507 -9.85 12.95 -52.74
CA PHE A 507 -10.87 13.03 -53.79
C PHE A 507 -10.51 14.10 -54.83
N ILE A 508 -10.42 13.71 -56.09
CA ILE A 508 -10.18 14.65 -57.21
C ILE A 508 -11.40 14.64 -58.13
N ASP A 509 -12.15 15.75 -58.13
CA ASP A 509 -13.34 15.91 -58.96
C ASP A 509 -13.05 16.70 -60.24
N GLU A 510 -13.56 16.19 -61.36
CA GLU A 510 -13.28 16.65 -62.73
C GLU A 510 -11.78 16.75 -63.09
N ALA A 511 -11.00 15.73 -62.71
CA ALA A 511 -9.62 15.58 -63.14
C ALA A 511 -9.44 15.72 -64.66
N CYS A 512 -8.36 16.40 -65.03
CA CYS A 512 -7.79 16.46 -66.37
C CYS A 512 -6.26 16.34 -66.25
N PRO A 513 -5.51 16.08 -67.33
CA PRO A 513 -4.06 15.90 -67.25
C PRO A 513 -3.34 17.06 -66.55
N SER A 514 -3.81 18.30 -66.76
CA SER A 514 -3.29 19.53 -66.15
C SER A 514 -3.86 19.87 -64.75
N THR A 515 -4.51 18.93 -64.05
CA THR A 515 -4.96 19.15 -62.66
C THR A 515 -3.82 19.07 -61.64
N LEU A 516 -2.75 18.35 -61.99
CA LEU A 516 -1.51 18.18 -61.22
C LEU A 516 -0.33 18.16 -62.18
N ASP A 517 0.87 18.47 -61.70
CA ASP A 517 2.10 18.19 -62.44
C ASP A 517 2.31 16.68 -62.59
N ILE A 518 3.03 16.26 -63.64
CA ILE A 518 3.10 14.84 -64.01
C ILE A 518 3.81 13.96 -62.98
N ASP A 519 4.70 14.54 -62.18
CA ASP A 519 5.36 13.82 -61.09
C ASP A 519 4.49 13.76 -59.83
N ASP A 520 3.68 14.79 -59.54
CA ASP A 520 2.67 14.74 -58.49
C ASP A 520 1.56 13.71 -58.82
N TRP A 521 1.18 13.59 -60.10
CA TRP A 521 0.34 12.50 -60.60
C TRP A 521 0.93 11.12 -60.31
N LYS A 522 2.22 10.91 -60.61
CA LYS A 522 2.92 9.64 -60.34
C LYS A 522 2.99 9.36 -58.83
N ILE A 523 3.33 10.37 -58.03
CA ILE A 523 3.48 10.31 -56.57
C ILE A 523 2.17 9.92 -55.90
N LEU A 524 1.09 10.69 -56.10
CA LEU A 524 -0.18 10.46 -55.41
C LEU A 524 -0.83 9.13 -55.80
N THR A 525 -0.79 8.78 -57.09
CA THR A 525 -1.40 7.52 -57.54
C THR A 525 -0.57 6.28 -57.19
N GLN A 526 0.75 6.43 -57.00
CA GLN A 526 1.62 5.36 -56.49
C GLN A 526 1.38 5.09 -55.01
N GLY A 527 1.43 6.13 -54.16
CA GLY A 527 1.48 6.01 -52.71
C GLY A 527 2.84 5.50 -52.19
N GLY A 528 3.14 5.77 -50.93
CA GLY A 528 4.44 5.52 -50.30
C GLY A 528 5.16 6.81 -49.87
N TYR A 529 6.46 6.69 -49.56
CA TYR A 529 7.29 7.80 -49.11
C TYR A 529 7.36 8.93 -50.16
N THR A 530 7.14 10.17 -49.71
CA THR A 530 7.08 11.38 -50.54
C THR A 530 7.67 12.56 -49.74
N ALA A 531 8.36 13.49 -50.39
CA ALA A 531 8.79 14.75 -49.77
C ALA A 531 7.81 15.89 -50.10
N CYS A 532 7.40 16.65 -49.08
CA CYS A 532 6.64 17.88 -49.22
C CYS A 532 7.53 19.10 -49.01
N ASP A 533 7.89 19.78 -50.10
CA ASP A 533 8.40 21.15 -50.04
C ASP A 533 7.26 22.11 -49.67
N VAL A 534 7.34 22.69 -48.47
CA VAL A 534 6.39 23.69 -47.99
C VAL A 534 7.05 25.06 -48.14
N LYS A 535 6.43 25.97 -48.89
CA LYS A 535 7.00 27.30 -49.15
C LYS A 535 7.29 28.03 -47.82
N TYR A 536 8.57 28.37 -47.61
CA TYR A 536 9.12 28.97 -46.38
C TYR A 536 9.17 28.07 -45.12
N LYS A 537 9.16 26.74 -45.26
CA LYS A 537 9.51 25.78 -44.18
C LYS A 537 10.44 24.70 -44.72
N THR A 538 11.15 24.00 -43.83
CA THR A 538 11.94 22.82 -44.19
C THR A 538 11.05 21.74 -44.80
N ALA A 539 11.55 21.07 -45.84
CA ALA A 539 10.85 19.97 -46.48
C ALA A 539 10.57 18.86 -45.46
N LYS A 540 9.32 18.36 -45.41
CA LYS A 540 8.95 17.23 -44.57
C LYS A 540 8.65 16.01 -45.42
N SER A 541 9.32 14.90 -45.14
CA SER A 541 8.96 13.59 -45.66
C SER A 541 7.68 13.08 -44.98
N PHE A 542 6.76 12.53 -45.76
CA PHE A 542 5.56 11.85 -45.27
C PHE A 542 5.28 10.60 -46.11
N ILE A 543 4.51 9.65 -45.58
CA ILE A 543 4.12 8.45 -46.32
C ILE A 543 2.67 8.60 -46.75
N ASN A 544 2.42 8.79 -48.04
CA ASN A 544 1.05 8.79 -48.56
C ASN A 544 0.51 7.35 -48.60
N ARG A 545 -0.25 6.96 -47.58
CA ARG A 545 -1.05 5.72 -47.53
C ARG A 545 -2.57 5.98 -47.62
N CYS A 546 -2.98 7.20 -47.98
CA CYS A 546 -4.40 7.59 -48.07
C CYS A 546 -5.05 6.92 -49.30
N PRO A 547 -6.20 6.25 -49.16
CA PRO A 547 -7.06 5.88 -50.29
C PRO A 547 -7.41 7.09 -51.17
N MET A 548 -7.72 6.84 -52.45
CA MET A 548 -7.92 7.90 -53.44
C MET A 548 -9.03 7.54 -54.43
N LEU A 549 -9.86 8.51 -54.82
CA LEU A 549 -10.87 8.39 -55.88
C LEU A 549 -10.77 9.58 -56.86
N LEU A 550 -10.85 9.27 -58.15
CA LEU A 550 -10.82 10.22 -59.26
C LEU A 550 -12.18 10.27 -59.97
N THR A 551 -12.66 11.45 -60.34
CA THR A 551 -13.70 11.61 -61.38
C THR A 551 -13.14 12.42 -62.56
N ALA A 552 -13.54 12.11 -63.79
CA ALA A 552 -13.11 12.82 -64.99
C ALA A 552 -14.24 12.90 -66.02
N GLN A 553 -14.24 13.95 -66.85
CA GLN A 553 -15.24 14.13 -67.93
C GLN A 553 -14.89 13.33 -69.20
N LYS A 554 -13.61 12.99 -69.39
CA LYS A 554 -13.04 12.16 -70.47
C LYS A 554 -11.99 11.21 -69.87
N LYS A 555 -11.48 10.24 -70.65
CA LYS A 555 -10.30 9.47 -70.22
C LYS A 555 -9.13 10.45 -70.01
N LEU A 556 -8.28 10.20 -69.02
CA LEU A 556 -7.06 10.96 -68.82
C LEU A 556 -6.02 10.52 -69.85
N GLU A 557 -5.59 11.47 -70.68
CA GLU A 557 -4.62 11.32 -71.77
C GLU A 557 -3.39 12.16 -71.44
N PHE A 558 -2.31 11.48 -71.05
CA PHE A 558 -1.03 12.05 -70.64
C PHE A 558 -0.04 12.09 -71.81
N PRO A 559 1.14 12.76 -71.68
CA PRO A 559 2.22 12.64 -72.65
C PRO A 559 2.55 11.16 -72.97
N PRO A 560 2.94 10.81 -74.22
CA PRO A 560 3.14 9.41 -74.62
C PRO A 560 4.17 8.64 -73.76
N GLU A 561 5.14 9.36 -73.20
CA GLU A 561 6.18 8.84 -72.31
C GLU A 561 5.62 8.41 -70.94
N ASP A 562 4.60 9.11 -70.44
CA ASP A 562 4.01 8.91 -69.11
C ASP A 562 2.71 8.09 -69.14
N GLN A 563 1.99 8.04 -70.26
CA GLN A 563 0.73 7.29 -70.39
C GLN A 563 0.85 5.81 -69.92
N PRO A 564 1.90 5.04 -70.29
CA PRO A 564 2.07 3.66 -69.79
C PRO A 564 2.33 3.59 -68.28
N ALA A 565 2.90 4.64 -67.70
CA ALA A 565 3.13 4.76 -66.26
C ALA A 565 1.82 5.08 -65.51
N MET A 566 0.91 5.84 -66.12
CA MET A 566 -0.41 6.16 -65.55
C MET A 566 -1.44 5.05 -65.75
N ASP A 567 -1.51 4.39 -66.91
CA ASP A 567 -2.39 3.22 -67.13
C ASP A 567 -2.04 2.03 -66.19
N ARG A 568 -0.80 1.96 -65.69
CA ARG A 568 -0.40 1.02 -64.62
C ARG A 568 -0.95 1.41 -63.23
N ARG A 569 -1.10 2.71 -62.94
CA ARG A 569 -1.53 3.24 -61.62
C ARG A 569 -3.03 3.54 -61.53
N LEU A 570 -3.74 3.68 -62.65
CA LEU A 570 -5.17 3.96 -62.69
C LEU A 570 -6.01 2.72 -63.04
N ARG A 571 -7.27 2.69 -62.59
CA ARG A 571 -8.31 1.78 -63.07
C ARG A 571 -9.51 2.60 -63.55
N SER A 572 -9.72 2.70 -64.85
CA SER A 572 -10.81 3.48 -65.43
C SER A 572 -12.14 2.71 -65.44
N TYR A 573 -13.21 3.37 -65.01
CA TYR A 573 -14.60 2.91 -65.10
C TYR A 573 -15.40 3.90 -65.94
N THR A 574 -16.20 3.44 -66.91
CA THR A 574 -16.91 4.32 -67.84
C THR A 574 -18.39 4.45 -67.49
N PHE A 575 -18.84 5.67 -67.19
CA PHE A 575 -20.20 5.97 -66.72
C PHE A 575 -21.07 6.66 -67.77
N LYS A 576 -22.26 6.12 -67.99
CA LYS A 576 -23.23 6.62 -68.98
C LYS A 576 -24.10 7.74 -68.39
N SER A 577 -24.48 8.69 -69.22
CA SER A 577 -25.39 9.79 -68.85
C SER A 577 -26.80 9.30 -68.49
N PHE A 578 -27.39 9.84 -67.42
CA PHE A 578 -28.81 9.64 -67.12
C PHE A 578 -29.69 10.61 -67.93
N PRO A 579 -30.77 10.13 -68.59
CA PRO A 579 -31.74 11.00 -69.30
C PRO A 579 -32.48 11.98 -68.39
N LYS A 580 -32.67 11.63 -67.11
CA LYS A 580 -33.32 12.46 -66.08
C LYS A 580 -32.58 12.31 -64.74
N PRO A 581 -31.52 13.10 -64.47
CA PRO A 581 -30.78 13.00 -63.22
C PRO A 581 -31.66 13.38 -62.01
N ARG A 582 -31.69 12.53 -60.98
CA ARG A 582 -32.53 12.70 -59.78
C ARG A 582 -31.91 13.73 -58.83
N LYS A 583 -32.53 14.92 -58.71
CA LYS A 583 -32.01 16.07 -57.92
C LYS A 583 -31.66 15.77 -56.45
N ARG A 584 -32.28 14.76 -55.82
CA ARG A 584 -32.04 14.37 -54.41
C ARG A 584 -31.11 13.17 -54.21
N ALA A 585 -30.50 12.63 -55.27
CA ALA A 585 -29.66 11.43 -55.15
C ALA A 585 -28.46 11.62 -54.20
N ALA A 586 -27.71 12.72 -54.36
CA ALA A 586 -26.57 13.04 -53.50
C ALA A 586 -26.96 13.26 -52.03
N GLU A 587 -28.02 14.04 -51.77
CA GLU A 587 -28.58 14.29 -50.43
C GLU A 587 -28.95 12.96 -49.73
N TRP A 588 -29.56 12.04 -50.47
CA TRP A 588 -29.95 10.73 -49.92
C TRP A 588 -28.73 9.84 -49.65
N LEU A 589 -27.79 9.73 -50.59
CA LEU A 589 -26.58 8.91 -50.46
C LEU A 589 -25.71 9.34 -49.28
N ARG A 590 -25.58 10.65 -49.02
CA ARG A 590 -24.85 11.19 -47.87
C ARG A 590 -25.53 10.89 -46.52
N ARG A 591 -26.86 10.74 -46.49
CA ARG A 591 -27.62 10.38 -45.27
C ARG A 591 -27.77 8.87 -45.04
N HIS A 592 -27.50 8.04 -46.04
CA HIS A 592 -27.68 6.58 -45.95
C HIS A 592 -26.41 5.81 -46.38
N PRO A 593 -25.22 6.13 -45.82
CA PRO A 593 -23.98 5.56 -46.32
C PRO A 593 -23.87 4.06 -46.01
N MET A 594 -24.44 3.59 -44.89
CA MET A 594 -24.41 2.18 -44.51
C MET A 594 -25.24 1.27 -45.43
N GLU A 595 -26.32 1.75 -46.04
CA GLU A 595 -27.02 1.00 -47.11
C GLU A 595 -26.03 0.70 -48.25
N CYS A 596 -25.16 1.66 -48.59
CA CYS A 596 -24.16 1.53 -49.65
C CYS A 596 -22.99 0.63 -49.25
N VAL A 597 -22.47 0.78 -48.03
CA VAL A 597 -21.34 -0.04 -47.51
C VAL A 597 -21.73 -1.51 -47.36
N VAL A 598 -22.86 -1.81 -46.72
CA VAL A 598 -23.32 -3.18 -46.48
C VAL A 598 -23.79 -3.86 -47.77
N TRP A 599 -24.30 -3.09 -48.75
CA TRP A 599 -24.55 -3.64 -50.09
C TRP A 599 -23.24 -3.90 -50.85
N ALA A 600 -22.30 -2.95 -50.84
CA ALA A 600 -21.01 -3.11 -51.52
C ALA A 600 -20.22 -4.31 -50.97
N SER A 601 -20.24 -4.56 -49.65
CA SER A 601 -19.58 -5.72 -49.05
C SER A 601 -20.21 -7.06 -49.43
N LYS A 602 -21.53 -7.10 -49.74
CA LYS A 602 -22.21 -8.27 -50.32
C LYS A 602 -21.89 -8.49 -51.81
N GLN A 603 -21.44 -7.45 -52.53
CA GLN A 603 -21.08 -7.54 -53.97
C GLN A 603 -19.59 -7.77 -54.20
N ALA A 604 -18.73 -7.25 -53.34
CA ALA A 604 -17.28 -7.40 -53.43
C ALA A 604 -16.85 -8.86 -53.15
N SER A 605 -15.77 -9.31 -53.80
CA SER A 605 -15.29 -10.69 -53.68
C SER A 605 -14.82 -11.01 -52.25
N THR A 606 -15.20 -12.18 -51.73
CA THR A 606 -14.76 -12.66 -50.41
C THR A 606 -13.29 -13.06 -50.44
N SER A 607 -12.43 -12.27 -49.81
CA SER A 607 -10.98 -12.52 -49.73
C SER A 607 -10.63 -13.48 -48.59
N SER A 608 -10.53 -14.78 -48.89
CA SER A 608 -10.01 -15.80 -47.97
C SER A 608 -8.49 -15.85 -47.91
N ASP A 609 -7.79 -15.34 -48.93
CA ASP A 609 -6.36 -15.58 -49.14
C ASP A 609 -5.57 -14.27 -49.31
N ARG A 610 -4.96 -13.79 -48.22
CA ARG A 610 -3.67 -13.06 -48.20
C ARG A 610 -3.18 -12.78 -46.78
N ASP A 611 -1.88 -12.97 -46.62
CA ASP A 611 -1.18 -13.20 -45.36
C ASP A 611 -1.13 -12.01 -44.40
N GLU A 612 -0.87 -12.33 -43.13
CA GLU A 612 -0.62 -11.40 -42.04
C GLU A 612 0.71 -10.62 -42.24
N SER A 613 0.70 -9.34 -41.88
CA SER A 613 1.89 -8.53 -41.60
C SER A 613 1.47 -7.31 -40.78
N SER A 614 2.36 -6.83 -39.92
CA SER A 614 1.99 -6.08 -38.71
C SER A 614 2.02 -4.55 -38.81
N ASP A 615 1.58 -3.95 -37.70
CA ASP A 615 2.06 -2.70 -37.10
C ASP A 615 1.58 -1.29 -37.54
N SER A 616 1.79 -0.44 -36.53
CA SER A 616 1.60 1.00 -36.26
C SER A 616 2.12 1.96 -37.36
N SER A 617 1.83 3.27 -37.32
CA SER A 617 0.96 4.10 -36.44
C SER A 617 0.67 5.47 -37.12
N ASP A 618 0.00 6.35 -36.38
CA ASP A 618 0.08 7.82 -36.41
C ASP A 618 -0.80 8.63 -37.39
N GLU A 619 -1.37 9.69 -36.81
CA GLU A 619 -2.43 10.55 -37.34
C GLU A 619 -2.07 12.06 -37.26
N GLU A 620 -2.88 13.00 -37.80
CA GLU A 620 -2.85 14.51 -37.75
C GLU A 620 -2.99 15.30 -39.09
N ASP A 621 -4.24 15.75 -39.31
CA ASP A 621 -4.73 17.12 -39.60
C ASP A 621 -4.83 17.77 -41.00
N ILE A 622 -5.94 17.46 -41.68
CA ILE A 622 -7.10 18.36 -41.97
C ILE A 622 -7.05 19.48 -43.04
N GLU A 623 -8.15 19.60 -43.82
CA GLU A 623 -8.94 20.82 -44.16
C GLU A 623 -9.95 20.53 -45.31
N SER A 624 -11.29 20.63 -45.18
CA SER A 624 -12.14 21.85 -45.08
C SER A 624 -13.48 21.54 -45.80
N GLN A 625 -14.69 22.08 -45.57
CA GLN A 625 -15.40 22.93 -44.57
C GLN A 625 -16.94 22.86 -44.94
N VAL A 626 -18.01 23.33 -44.27
CA VAL A 626 -18.37 23.95 -42.97
C VAL A 626 -19.80 23.49 -42.60
N ASP A 627 -20.26 23.67 -41.35
CA ASP A 627 -21.57 24.29 -40.97
C ASP A 627 -21.42 24.93 -39.56
N ASP A 628 -22.27 25.87 -39.17
CA ASP A 628 -21.92 26.93 -38.20
C ASP A 628 -21.70 26.50 -36.73
N GLY A 629 -20.42 26.42 -36.33
CA GLY A 629 -19.74 27.50 -35.58
C GLY A 629 -20.26 27.98 -34.22
N ILE A 630 -21.44 27.58 -33.75
CA ILE A 630 -22.11 28.19 -32.58
C ILE A 630 -22.58 27.11 -31.58
N LEU A 631 -22.22 27.26 -30.30
CA LEU A 631 -22.83 26.51 -29.19
C LEU A 631 -24.33 26.85 -29.13
N LYS A 632 -25.22 25.84 -29.12
CA LYS A 632 -26.66 26.10 -28.97
C LYS A 632 -26.92 26.77 -27.62
N GLU A 633 -27.94 27.60 -27.51
CA GLU A 633 -28.20 28.32 -26.24
C GLU A 633 -28.46 27.34 -25.08
N GLU A 634 -29.15 26.23 -25.35
CA GLU A 634 -29.33 25.08 -24.44
C GLU A 634 -27.98 24.49 -23.94
N GLU A 635 -26.98 24.41 -24.81
CA GLU A 635 -25.63 23.92 -24.48
C GLU A 635 -24.82 24.97 -23.72
N LYS A 636 -25.03 26.27 -24.00
CA LYS A 636 -24.46 27.37 -23.22
C LYS A 636 -25.08 27.42 -21.83
N ASP A 637 -26.38 27.20 -21.67
CA ASP A 637 -27.05 27.21 -20.37
C ASP A 637 -26.63 26.01 -19.51
N ALA A 638 -26.42 24.84 -20.11
CA ALA A 638 -25.79 23.70 -19.43
C ALA A 638 -24.32 23.96 -19.01
N LEU A 639 -23.59 24.79 -19.77
CA LEU A 639 -22.25 25.27 -19.38
C LEU A 639 -22.31 26.36 -18.29
N ARG A 640 -23.27 27.29 -18.36
CA ARG A 640 -23.48 28.40 -17.40
C ARG A 640 -23.94 27.91 -16.03
N THR A 641 -24.78 26.88 -15.97
CA THR A 641 -25.36 26.34 -14.72
C THR A 641 -24.52 25.25 -14.05
N LEU A 642 -23.25 25.09 -14.46
CA LEU A 642 -22.36 24.05 -13.90
C LEU A 642 -21.82 24.43 -12.51
N GLY A 643 -22.66 24.27 -11.48
CA GLY A 643 -22.23 24.37 -10.08
C GLY A 643 -21.23 23.27 -9.70
N LEU A 644 -20.15 23.70 -9.06
CA LEU A 644 -19.37 22.90 -8.11
C LEU A 644 -19.79 23.37 -6.70
N VAL A 645 -19.79 22.47 -5.73
CA VAL A 645 -20.20 22.79 -4.35
C VAL A 645 -18.94 23.01 -3.53
N ASP A 646 -18.67 24.28 -3.21
CA ASP A 646 -17.75 24.70 -2.17
C ASP A 646 -18.61 25.05 -0.94
N ASP A 647 -18.46 24.31 0.16
CA ASP A 647 -19.16 24.57 1.43
C ASP A 647 -18.29 25.51 2.31
N GLU A 648 -18.62 26.80 2.36
CA GLU A 648 -18.02 27.79 3.28
C GLU A 648 -19.11 28.46 4.15
N CYS A 649 -18.90 28.49 5.47
CA CYS A 649 -19.81 29.07 6.47
C CYS A 649 -19.05 29.67 7.68
N ASP A 650 -18.76 30.98 7.65
CA ASP A 650 -18.45 31.77 8.85
C ASP A 650 -19.75 31.99 9.69
N ALA A 651 -19.81 32.42 10.96
CA ALA A 651 -18.85 33.02 11.93
C ALA A 651 -19.25 32.56 13.37
N GLU A 652 -18.82 33.06 14.55
CA GLU A 652 -18.04 34.23 15.00
C GLU A 652 -17.02 33.81 16.13
N THR A 653 -16.68 34.70 17.06
CA THR A 653 -15.70 34.49 18.16
C THR A 653 -16.17 35.01 19.53
N VAL A 654 -15.76 34.34 20.62
CA VAL A 654 -15.77 34.86 22.01
C VAL A 654 -14.44 34.46 22.70
N GLN A 655 -14.04 35.16 23.77
CA GLN A 655 -12.65 35.23 24.28
C GLN A 655 -12.38 34.52 25.63
N ALA A 656 -11.09 34.47 25.99
CA ALA A 656 -10.45 34.15 27.29
C ALA A 656 -10.41 32.66 27.71
N GLY A 657 -9.38 32.19 28.44
CA GLY A 657 -8.12 32.87 28.84
C GLY A 657 -7.24 32.00 29.76
N ASP A 658 -5.95 32.32 29.83
CA ASP A 658 -4.91 31.98 30.85
C ASP A 658 -4.80 30.51 31.33
N GLU A 659 -3.78 29.73 30.96
CA GLU A 659 -2.34 29.72 31.38
C GLU A 659 -2.04 28.58 32.36
N MET A 660 -0.82 28.01 32.29
CA MET A 660 -0.43 26.86 33.13
C MET A 660 0.35 27.27 34.37
N ALA A 661 0.07 26.58 35.48
CA ALA A 661 0.90 26.57 36.67
C ALA A 661 1.07 25.13 37.19
N SER A 662 2.07 24.42 36.67
CA SER A 662 2.62 23.22 37.32
C SER A 662 3.64 23.67 38.37
N LEU A 663 3.37 23.37 39.65
CA LEU A 663 4.34 23.58 40.73
C LEU A 663 5.13 22.29 40.97
N ASP A 664 6.44 22.42 41.05
CA ASP A 664 7.32 21.39 41.58
C ASP A 664 7.17 21.30 43.11
N GLU A 665 7.24 20.09 43.67
CA GLU A 665 7.64 19.89 45.07
C GLU A 665 8.70 18.79 45.14
N ASP A 666 9.65 19.00 46.04
CA ASP A 666 11.00 18.43 45.98
C ASP A 666 11.18 17.25 46.94
N GLY A 667 12.14 16.37 46.61
CA GLY A 667 12.98 15.69 47.60
C GLY A 667 12.43 14.53 48.44
N SER A 668 12.87 13.32 48.09
CA SER A 668 13.58 12.47 49.07
C SER A 668 14.65 11.62 48.34
N SER A 669 15.90 11.66 48.79
CA SER A 669 17.05 11.16 48.04
C SER A 669 17.58 9.83 48.56
N TYR A 670 17.28 8.74 47.85
CA TYR A 670 18.01 7.45 47.88
C TYR A 670 17.82 6.72 46.55
N ASP A 671 18.17 7.37 45.44
CA ASP A 671 18.03 6.79 44.10
C ASP A 671 18.98 5.61 43.87
N SER A 672 18.46 4.57 43.22
CA SER A 672 19.27 3.53 42.58
C SER A 672 19.78 4.02 41.21
N ASP A 673 20.86 3.42 40.68
CA ASP A 673 21.28 3.61 39.29
C ASP A 673 20.12 3.32 38.30
N ALA A 674 19.20 2.41 38.69
CA ALA A 674 17.99 2.09 37.94
C ALA A 674 17.01 3.28 37.83
N ASP A 675 16.85 4.09 38.88
CA ASP A 675 15.98 5.27 38.87
C ASP A 675 16.58 6.37 37.99
N GLN A 676 17.91 6.50 37.97
CA GLN A 676 18.58 7.40 37.04
C GLN A 676 18.42 6.94 35.57
N GLY A 677 18.50 5.63 35.30
CA GLY A 677 18.19 5.07 33.97
C GLY A 677 16.75 5.37 33.53
N ILE A 678 15.77 5.25 34.43
CA ILE A 678 14.36 5.58 34.16
C ILE A 678 14.17 7.09 33.92
N ARG A 679 14.85 7.96 34.66
CA ARG A 679 14.85 9.42 34.39
C ARG A 679 15.46 9.75 33.04
N ASN A 680 16.60 9.14 32.69
CA ASN A 680 17.25 9.31 31.39
C ASN A 680 16.32 8.89 30.24
N LEU A 681 15.62 7.74 30.38
CA LEU A 681 14.64 7.27 29.39
C LEU A 681 13.45 8.21 29.22
N ARG A 682 12.89 8.77 30.30
CA ARG A 682 11.78 9.74 30.24
C ARG A 682 12.18 11.02 29.50
N HIS A 683 13.29 11.63 29.90
CA HIS A 683 13.83 12.82 29.26
C HIS A 683 14.22 12.57 27.78
N ALA A 684 14.77 11.39 27.46
CA ALA A 684 15.03 11.01 26.06
C ALA A 684 13.73 10.83 25.26
N LEU A 685 12.66 10.31 25.87
CA LEU A 685 11.36 10.13 25.23
C LEU A 685 10.68 11.48 24.93
N GLU A 686 10.73 12.43 25.88
CA GLU A 686 10.26 13.82 25.72
C GLU A 686 10.94 14.54 24.55
N GLN A 687 12.20 14.21 24.25
CA GLN A 687 12.96 14.74 23.10
C GLN A 687 12.67 14.03 21.77
N THR A 688 11.73 13.08 21.71
CA THR A 688 11.40 12.33 20.47
C THR A 688 9.98 12.58 19.99
N CYS A 689 9.83 12.82 18.68
CA CYS A 689 8.51 12.94 18.06
C CYS A 689 7.69 11.66 18.26
N THR A 690 6.45 11.82 18.72
CA THR A 690 5.46 10.75 18.82
C THR A 690 5.28 10.06 17.47
N GLY A 691 5.35 8.73 17.45
CA GLY A 691 5.32 7.98 16.19
C GLY A 691 6.61 8.02 15.35
N SER A 692 7.78 8.22 15.98
CA SER A 692 9.11 7.90 15.42
C SER A 692 9.65 6.57 15.99
N LEU A 693 10.41 5.81 15.19
CA LEU A 693 10.98 4.50 15.58
C LEU A 693 11.73 4.59 16.92
N ARG A 694 12.47 5.68 17.12
CA ARG A 694 13.19 5.97 18.37
C ARG A 694 12.22 6.11 19.54
N HIS A 695 11.15 6.89 19.41
CA HIS A 695 10.12 7.03 20.43
C HIS A 695 9.51 5.66 20.81
N ARG A 696 9.22 4.80 19.83
CA ARG A 696 8.72 3.43 20.08
C ARG A 696 9.69 2.60 20.93
N GLN A 697 10.97 2.61 20.56
CA GLN A 697 12.01 1.85 21.24
C GLN A 697 12.22 2.37 22.66
N LEU A 698 12.25 3.70 22.87
CA LEU A 698 12.34 4.31 24.19
C LEU A 698 11.12 4.05 25.07
N SER A 699 9.90 4.08 24.52
CA SER A 699 8.68 3.69 25.25
C SER A 699 8.74 2.24 25.73
N HIS A 700 9.15 1.31 24.86
CA HIS A 700 9.25 -0.11 25.20
C HIS A 700 10.37 -0.38 26.23
N LEU A 701 11.50 0.32 26.12
CA LEU A 701 12.58 0.28 27.12
C LEU A 701 12.08 0.78 28.49
N LEU A 702 11.34 1.90 28.51
CA LEU A 702 10.77 2.46 29.73
C LEU A 702 9.72 1.51 30.35
N GLU A 703 8.86 0.89 29.55
CA GLU A 703 7.86 -0.08 30.00
C GLU A 703 8.53 -1.32 30.63
N VAL A 704 9.51 -1.93 29.95
CA VAL A 704 10.28 -3.07 30.47
C VAL A 704 11.04 -2.73 31.77
N GLN A 705 11.64 -1.54 31.87
CA GLN A 705 12.33 -1.13 33.09
C GLN A 705 11.37 -0.81 34.25
N LEU A 706 10.20 -0.22 33.98
CA LEU A 706 9.15 -0.02 34.99
C LEU A 706 8.60 -1.36 35.48
N GLU A 707 8.38 -2.33 34.59
CA GLU A 707 8.04 -3.71 34.99
C GLU A 707 9.13 -4.35 35.85
N LYS A 708 10.40 -4.28 35.45
CA LYS A 708 11.53 -4.83 36.24
C LYS A 708 11.57 -4.22 37.64
N LEU A 709 11.40 -2.90 37.76
CA LEU A 709 11.31 -2.19 39.04
C LEU A 709 10.08 -2.63 39.86
N GLU A 710 8.91 -2.78 39.24
CA GLU A 710 7.69 -3.25 39.90
C GLU A 710 7.84 -4.70 40.41
N ARG A 711 8.41 -5.61 39.62
CA ARG A 711 8.74 -6.99 40.02
C ARG A 711 9.65 -6.99 41.25
N VAL A 712 10.68 -6.14 41.29
CA VAL A 712 11.58 -5.98 42.45
C VAL A 712 10.83 -5.43 43.67
N ARG A 713 10.01 -4.38 43.49
CA ARG A 713 9.20 -3.77 44.55
C ARG A 713 8.24 -4.78 45.19
N GLN A 714 7.55 -5.57 44.37
CA GLN A 714 6.67 -6.65 44.83
C GLN A 714 7.43 -7.76 45.55
N ALA A 715 8.62 -8.15 45.07
CA ALA A 715 9.47 -9.14 45.74
C ALA A 715 9.95 -8.65 47.12
N GLN A 716 10.36 -7.39 47.22
CA GLN A 716 10.72 -6.74 48.50
C GLN A 716 9.53 -6.67 49.46
N GLU A 717 8.34 -6.26 48.98
CA GLU A 717 7.14 -6.16 49.81
C GLU A 717 6.65 -7.55 50.29
N ASN A 718 6.74 -8.57 49.44
CA ASN A 718 6.43 -9.96 49.79
C ASN A 718 7.43 -10.50 50.83
N SER A 719 8.74 -10.21 50.68
CA SER A 719 9.76 -10.55 51.67
C SER A 719 9.52 -9.85 53.02
N TYR A 720 9.13 -8.56 52.99
CA TYR A 720 8.76 -7.81 54.19
C TYR A 720 7.53 -8.42 54.90
N LYS A 721 6.46 -8.73 54.16
CA LYS A 721 5.26 -9.41 54.69
C LYS A 721 5.60 -10.79 55.29
N GLN A 722 6.47 -11.57 54.65
CA GLN A 722 6.95 -12.84 55.18
C GLN A 722 7.75 -12.67 56.48
N ARG A 723 8.64 -11.66 56.56
CA ARG A 723 9.35 -11.33 57.82
C ARG A 723 8.39 -10.97 58.96
N GLN A 724 7.36 -10.16 58.69
CA GLN A 724 6.33 -9.84 59.70
C GLN A 724 5.55 -11.08 60.16
N GLN A 725 5.13 -11.95 59.22
CA GLN A 725 4.42 -13.19 59.56
C GLN A 725 5.29 -14.15 60.40
N ALA A 726 6.58 -14.27 60.08
CA ALA A 726 7.54 -15.08 60.83
C ALA A 726 7.82 -14.56 62.25
N LEU A 727 7.62 -13.27 62.51
CA LEU A 727 7.68 -12.69 63.86
C LEU A 727 6.38 -12.93 64.64
N MET A 728 5.21 -12.74 64.02
CA MET A 728 3.92 -13.03 64.65
C MET A 728 3.78 -14.51 65.04
N SER A 729 4.28 -15.44 64.22
CA SER A 729 4.32 -16.87 64.57
C SER A 729 5.31 -17.23 65.69
N ARG A 730 6.07 -16.26 66.20
CA ARG A 730 7.03 -16.38 67.31
C ARG A 730 6.64 -15.53 68.52
N GLY A 731 5.35 -15.18 68.64
CA GLY A 731 4.80 -14.50 69.81
C GLY A 731 4.88 -12.97 69.81
N VAL A 732 5.37 -12.36 68.72
CA VAL A 732 5.38 -10.89 68.58
C VAL A 732 3.97 -10.37 68.29
N THR A 733 3.55 -9.32 68.99
CA THR A 733 2.22 -8.72 68.77
C THR A 733 2.09 -8.13 67.36
N ARG A 734 0.86 -8.01 66.84
CA ARG A 734 0.61 -7.37 65.53
C ARG A 734 1.08 -5.91 65.49
N GLU A 735 0.99 -5.21 66.62
CA GLU A 735 1.43 -3.83 66.78
C GLU A 735 2.96 -3.72 66.76
N HIS A 736 3.67 -4.55 67.54
CA HIS A 736 5.14 -4.56 67.49
C HIS A 736 5.68 -5.08 66.16
N ALA A 737 5.02 -6.04 65.50
CA ALA A 737 5.39 -6.51 64.17
C ALA A 737 5.21 -5.43 63.07
N ALA A 738 4.37 -4.42 63.30
CA ALA A 738 4.23 -3.27 62.40
C ALA A 738 5.41 -2.28 62.49
N LEU A 739 6.19 -2.32 63.57
CA LEU A 739 7.39 -1.49 63.78
C LEU A 739 8.65 -2.03 63.06
N LEU A 740 8.55 -3.15 62.35
CA LEU A 740 9.69 -3.76 61.64
C LEU A 740 10.23 -2.82 60.54
N PRO A 741 11.54 -2.52 60.50
CA PRO A 741 12.12 -1.78 59.38
C PRO A 741 11.94 -2.45 58.02
N ARG A 742 11.75 -1.64 56.98
CA ARG A 742 11.68 -2.13 55.59
C ARG A 742 13.04 -2.65 55.14
N ASP A 743 14.11 -1.91 55.39
CA ASP A 743 15.48 -2.37 55.16
C ASP A 743 15.85 -3.52 56.13
N PRO A 744 16.38 -4.66 55.66
CA PRO A 744 16.99 -5.68 56.51
C PRO A 744 18.26 -5.24 57.26
N SER A 745 18.91 -4.13 56.87
CA SER A 745 20.16 -3.65 57.51
C SER A 745 19.93 -2.89 58.83
N GLU A 746 18.75 -2.31 59.01
CA GLU A 746 18.40 -1.54 60.21
C GLU A 746 18.30 -2.41 61.48
N PRO A 747 18.70 -1.89 62.66
CA PRO A 747 18.68 -2.64 63.91
C PRO A 747 17.24 -2.98 64.35
N MET A 748 17.03 -4.23 64.77
CA MET A 748 15.71 -4.71 65.19
C MET A 748 15.16 -3.93 66.40
N PRO A 749 13.94 -3.37 66.33
CA PRO A 749 13.32 -2.63 67.43
C PRO A 749 13.29 -3.42 68.75
N SER A 750 13.58 -2.73 69.85
CA SER A 750 13.64 -3.33 71.19
C SER A 750 12.33 -3.97 71.64
N GLN A 751 11.19 -3.49 71.15
CA GLN A 751 9.86 -4.04 71.39
C GLN A 751 9.74 -5.46 70.82
N ILE A 752 10.17 -5.66 69.57
CA ILE A 752 10.18 -6.97 68.90
C ILE A 752 11.16 -7.92 69.61
N ALA A 753 12.34 -7.42 70.00
CA ALA A 753 13.32 -8.21 70.74
C ALA A 753 12.81 -8.64 72.13
N ASN A 754 12.07 -7.77 72.82
CA ASN A 754 11.45 -8.06 74.11
C ASN A 754 10.32 -9.09 73.99
N ASP A 755 9.40 -8.94 73.02
CA ASP A 755 8.33 -9.92 72.76
C ASP A 755 8.90 -11.32 72.50
N LEU A 756 9.90 -11.42 71.60
CA LEU A 756 10.58 -12.68 71.29
C LEU A 756 11.23 -13.31 72.53
N GLU A 757 11.79 -12.50 73.42
CA GLU A 757 12.44 -12.95 74.65
C GLU A 757 11.43 -13.34 75.74
N VAL A 758 10.27 -12.68 75.83
CA VAL A 758 9.13 -13.12 76.65
C VAL A 758 8.62 -14.47 76.15
N HIS A 759 8.34 -14.59 74.84
CA HIS A 759 7.86 -15.84 74.25
C HIS A 759 8.86 -17.01 74.42
N ARG A 760 10.18 -16.76 74.32
CA ARG A 760 11.21 -17.77 74.68
C ARG A 760 11.12 -18.22 76.13
N ARG A 761 10.94 -17.27 77.08
CA ARG A 761 10.83 -17.58 78.51
C ARG A 761 9.55 -18.35 78.82
N GLU A 762 8.46 -18.06 78.13
CA GLU A 762 7.18 -18.78 78.26
C GLU A 762 7.25 -20.18 77.63
N ALA A 763 7.78 -20.32 76.42
CA ALA A 763 8.03 -21.62 75.80
C ALA A 763 8.96 -22.50 76.66
N LEU A 764 9.98 -21.91 77.30
CA LEU A 764 10.87 -22.60 78.25
C LEU A 764 10.13 -23.00 79.53
N ARG A 765 9.32 -22.10 80.12
CA ARG A 765 8.46 -22.41 81.28
C ARG A 765 7.51 -23.56 80.97
N ASP A 766 6.92 -23.58 79.78
CA ASP A 766 5.93 -24.59 79.38
C ASP A 766 6.56 -25.91 78.95
N GLU A 767 7.79 -25.92 78.43
CA GLU A 767 8.59 -27.16 78.32
C GLU A 767 8.97 -27.69 79.71
N ILE A 768 9.30 -26.82 80.67
CA ILE A 768 9.55 -27.23 82.06
C ILE A 768 8.28 -27.80 82.71
N LYS A 769 7.11 -27.16 82.55
CA LYS A 769 5.81 -27.71 82.98
C LYS A 769 5.54 -29.08 82.34
N ARG A 770 5.66 -29.19 81.00
CA ARG A 770 5.42 -30.45 80.27
C ARG A 770 6.41 -31.55 80.64
N LYS A 771 7.66 -31.24 81.00
CA LYS A 771 8.62 -32.21 81.55
C LYS A 771 8.32 -32.59 82.99
N MET A 772 7.88 -31.65 83.83
CA MET A 772 7.45 -31.92 85.20
C MET A 772 6.20 -32.81 85.23
N GLN A 773 5.22 -32.55 84.36
CA GLN A 773 4.03 -33.38 84.18
C GLN A 773 4.40 -34.80 83.73
N ARG A 774 5.18 -34.94 82.65
CA ARG A 774 5.73 -36.24 82.20
C ARG A 774 6.50 -37.00 83.30
N ALA A 775 7.12 -36.30 84.26
CA ALA A 775 7.84 -36.92 85.37
C ALA A 775 6.94 -37.35 86.54
N VAL A 776 5.72 -36.81 86.65
CA VAL A 776 4.69 -37.28 87.59
C VAL A 776 3.96 -38.48 86.98
N GLU A 777 3.44 -38.33 85.77
CA GLU A 777 2.71 -39.36 84.99
C GLU A 777 3.56 -40.63 84.75
N ALA A 778 4.89 -40.50 84.72
CA ALA A 778 5.82 -41.62 84.65
C ALA A 778 5.51 -42.75 85.65
N PHE A 779 5.08 -42.41 86.88
CA PHE A 779 4.82 -43.39 87.94
C PHE A 779 3.39 -43.98 87.93
N GLU A 780 2.55 -43.54 87.00
CA GLU A 780 1.29 -44.22 86.67
C GLU A 780 1.53 -45.43 85.76
N ASN A 781 2.66 -45.46 85.04
CA ASN A 781 2.99 -46.54 84.12
C ASN A 781 3.25 -47.87 84.87
N PRO A 782 2.41 -48.92 84.66
CA PRO A 782 2.54 -50.18 85.40
C PRO A 782 3.87 -50.93 85.18
N TRP A 783 4.55 -50.69 84.05
CA TRP A 783 5.87 -51.28 83.78
C TRP A 783 6.95 -50.63 84.66
N LEU A 784 6.91 -49.30 84.85
CA LEU A 784 7.86 -48.61 85.73
C LEU A 784 7.69 -49.08 87.18
N VAL A 785 6.44 -49.15 87.63
CA VAL A 785 6.04 -49.64 88.96
C VAL A 785 6.55 -51.05 89.26
N ARG A 786 6.48 -51.98 88.29
CA ARG A 786 7.03 -53.35 88.44
C ARG A 786 8.55 -53.34 88.47
N THR A 787 9.18 -52.64 87.52
CA THR A 787 10.65 -52.57 87.36
C THR A 787 11.33 -52.02 88.63
N GLU A 788 10.73 -51.04 89.30
CA GLU A 788 11.22 -50.51 90.58
C GLU A 788 11.07 -51.50 91.75
N LYS A 789 9.97 -52.27 91.78
CA LYS A 789 9.76 -53.31 92.81
C LYS A 789 10.71 -54.49 92.63
N GLU A 790 10.91 -54.95 91.39
CA GLU A 790 11.93 -55.95 91.04
C GLU A 790 13.35 -55.45 91.39
N LEU A 791 13.66 -54.18 91.12
CA LEU A 791 14.96 -53.58 91.46
C LEU A 791 15.19 -53.57 92.98
N GLN A 792 14.16 -53.22 93.75
CA GLN A 792 14.23 -53.25 95.22
C GLN A 792 14.35 -54.68 95.74
N GLU A 793 13.61 -55.65 95.20
CA GLU A 793 13.77 -57.06 95.56
C GLU A 793 15.19 -57.56 95.32
N CYS A 794 15.78 -57.27 94.15
CA CYS A 794 17.16 -57.64 93.85
C CYS A 794 18.14 -57.00 94.83
N THR A 795 17.90 -55.74 95.20
CA THR A 795 18.71 -54.99 96.17
C THR A 795 18.59 -55.58 97.59
N VAL A 796 17.38 -55.99 98.02
CA VAL A 796 17.16 -56.67 99.30
C VAL A 796 17.80 -58.06 99.31
N LYS A 797 17.63 -58.84 98.24
CA LYS A 797 18.25 -60.16 98.06
C LYS A 797 19.78 -60.06 98.18
N LEU A 798 20.42 -59.15 97.44
CA LEU A 798 21.88 -58.93 97.49
C LEU A 798 22.42 -58.47 98.86
N ASN A 799 21.58 -57.82 99.68
CA ASN A 799 21.93 -57.41 101.04
C ASN A 799 21.68 -58.51 102.10
N GLY A 800 21.07 -59.63 101.72
CA GLY A 800 20.87 -60.79 102.60
C GLY A 800 22.13 -61.64 102.77
N SER A 801 22.44 -62.03 104.01
CA SER A 801 23.64 -62.80 104.39
C SER A 801 23.56 -64.30 104.10
N LYS A 802 22.67 -64.74 103.20
CA LYS A 802 22.48 -66.15 102.79
C LYS A 802 22.16 -66.25 101.28
N ILE A 803 23.05 -65.74 100.43
CA ILE A 803 23.01 -65.97 98.98
C ILE A 803 24.36 -66.51 98.51
N ASP A 804 24.28 -67.58 97.71
CA ASP A 804 25.42 -68.29 97.13
C ASP A 804 26.15 -67.46 96.05
N HIS A 805 27.42 -67.76 95.78
CA HIS A 805 28.32 -66.86 95.04
C HIS A 805 27.89 -66.63 93.58
N GLU A 806 27.51 -67.67 92.85
CA GLU A 806 27.01 -67.55 91.46
C GLU A 806 25.65 -66.85 91.38
N ASN A 807 24.76 -67.14 92.35
CA ASN A 807 23.48 -66.46 92.49
C ASN A 807 23.68 -64.96 92.80
N ARG A 808 24.69 -64.61 93.60
CA ARG A 808 25.04 -63.21 93.91
C ARG A 808 25.47 -62.44 92.66
N ALA A 809 26.32 -63.02 91.81
CA ALA A 809 26.72 -62.42 90.54
C ALA A 809 25.52 -62.24 89.59
N SER A 810 24.67 -63.27 89.50
CA SER A 810 23.50 -63.29 88.61
C SER A 810 22.45 -62.22 88.98
N VAL A 811 22.15 -62.09 90.28
CA VAL A 811 21.20 -61.05 90.77
C VAL A 811 21.81 -59.64 90.66
N GLN A 812 23.14 -59.49 90.79
CA GLN A 812 23.82 -58.21 90.55
C GLN A 812 23.70 -57.77 89.08
N ALA A 813 23.94 -58.67 88.12
CA ALA A 813 23.78 -58.39 86.70
C ALA A 813 22.30 -58.04 86.36
N TYR A 814 21.33 -58.76 86.91
CA TYR A 814 19.91 -58.43 86.72
C TYR A 814 19.56 -57.05 87.31
N ARG A 815 20.13 -56.70 88.48
CA ARG A 815 19.97 -55.36 89.08
C ARG A 815 20.48 -54.25 88.17
N GLU A 816 21.61 -54.46 87.50
CA GLU A 816 22.19 -53.48 86.56
C GLU A 816 21.35 -53.33 85.29
N VAL A 817 20.86 -54.43 84.72
CA VAL A 817 19.90 -54.42 83.61
C VAL A 817 18.61 -53.67 83.97
N LEU A 818 18.09 -53.85 85.19
CA LEU A 818 16.93 -53.09 85.69
C LEU A 818 17.26 -51.59 85.84
N GLN A 819 18.44 -51.22 86.35
CA GLN A 819 18.85 -49.82 86.44
C GLN A 819 18.96 -49.15 85.05
N ASP A 820 19.50 -49.84 84.05
CA ASP A 820 19.63 -49.27 82.70
C ASP A 820 18.30 -49.21 81.93
N LYS A 821 17.39 -50.17 82.16
CA LYS A 821 15.99 -50.07 81.71
C LYS A 821 15.34 -48.77 82.23
N LEU A 822 15.50 -48.47 83.52
CA LEU A 822 14.96 -47.24 84.14
C LEU A 822 15.63 -45.97 83.61
N LYS A 823 16.97 -45.97 83.45
CA LYS A 823 17.69 -44.83 82.83
C LYS A 823 17.20 -44.55 81.41
N ASN A 824 17.01 -45.59 80.59
CA ASN A 824 16.54 -45.44 79.21
C ASN A 824 15.08 -44.97 79.14
N PHE A 825 14.20 -45.44 80.03
CA PHE A 825 12.83 -44.94 80.13
C PHE A 825 12.79 -43.42 80.42
N HIS A 826 13.53 -42.97 81.44
CA HIS A 826 13.62 -41.54 81.75
C HIS A 826 14.37 -40.72 80.68
N ARG A 827 15.32 -41.33 79.96
CA ARG A 827 15.98 -40.71 78.79
C ARG A 827 14.97 -40.42 77.69
N ASN A 828 14.14 -41.41 77.34
CA ASN A 828 13.12 -41.29 76.29
C ASN A 828 12.01 -40.29 76.64
N LEU A 829 11.64 -40.17 77.93
CA LEU A 829 10.70 -39.13 78.39
C LEU A 829 11.31 -37.72 78.44
N GLY A 830 12.64 -37.59 78.34
CA GLY A 830 13.35 -36.32 78.53
C GLY A 830 13.42 -35.86 79.99
N THR A 831 13.34 -36.79 80.94
CA THR A 831 13.30 -36.55 82.40
C THR A 831 14.50 -37.12 83.17
N LEU A 832 15.44 -37.80 82.48
CA LEU A 832 16.68 -38.30 83.08
C LEU A 832 17.50 -37.14 83.68
N ASN A 833 18.06 -37.37 84.88
CA ASN A 833 18.82 -36.41 85.68
C ASN A 833 18.06 -35.13 86.12
N CYS A 834 16.75 -35.02 85.87
CA CYS A 834 15.94 -33.90 86.37
C CYS A 834 15.66 -34.05 87.87
N GLU A 835 15.97 -33.03 88.68
CA GLU A 835 15.78 -33.08 90.14
C GLU A 835 14.34 -33.41 90.56
N PHE A 836 13.34 -32.84 89.87
CA PHE A 836 11.93 -33.11 90.12
C PHE A 836 11.51 -34.56 89.79
N ALA A 837 12.16 -35.21 88.82
CA ALA A 837 11.91 -36.61 88.49
C ALA A 837 12.56 -37.55 89.52
N LEU A 838 13.76 -37.20 90.01
CA LEU A 838 14.44 -37.91 91.09
C LEU A 838 13.69 -37.78 92.43
N ASP A 839 13.11 -36.61 92.71
CA ASP A 839 12.27 -36.40 93.88
C ASP A 839 10.89 -37.07 93.76
N GLY A 840 10.27 -37.04 92.58
CA GLY A 840 9.05 -37.82 92.29
C GLY A 840 9.26 -39.32 92.53
N ARG A 841 10.34 -39.88 91.97
CA ARG A 841 10.79 -41.26 92.23
C ARG A 841 10.98 -41.54 93.73
N ARG A 842 11.65 -40.64 94.44
CA ARG A 842 11.88 -40.76 95.89
C ARG A 842 10.57 -40.78 96.67
N ARG A 843 9.64 -39.86 96.39
CA ARG A 843 8.31 -39.80 97.03
C ARG A 843 7.50 -41.07 96.77
N TRP A 844 7.53 -41.57 95.53
CA TRP A 844 6.86 -42.83 95.15
C TRP A 844 7.47 -44.05 95.87
N CYS A 845 8.80 -44.20 95.88
CA CYS A 845 9.45 -45.30 96.59
C CYS A 845 9.21 -45.26 98.11
N VAL A 846 9.06 -44.07 98.71
CA VAL A 846 8.68 -43.93 100.13
C VAL A 846 7.21 -44.29 100.35
N SER A 847 6.27 -43.87 99.49
CA SER A 847 4.84 -44.21 99.64
C SER A 847 4.56 -45.70 99.44
N GLN A 848 5.37 -46.39 98.63
CA GLN A 848 5.34 -47.85 98.46
C GLN A 848 6.13 -48.62 99.54
N GLY A 849 6.68 -47.96 100.56
CA GLY A 849 7.46 -48.60 101.63
C GLY A 849 8.84 -49.13 101.24
N LEU A 850 9.28 -48.89 99.99
CA LEU A 850 10.57 -49.37 99.45
C LEU A 850 11.77 -48.62 100.05
N LEU A 851 11.56 -47.40 100.56
CA LEU A 851 12.58 -46.57 101.24
C LEU A 851 12.11 -46.13 102.62
N LYS A 852 12.98 -46.25 103.63
CA LYS A 852 12.72 -45.74 104.98
C LYS A 852 12.72 -44.20 104.99
N LYS A 853 11.70 -43.60 105.59
CA LYS A 853 11.57 -42.15 105.79
C LYS A 853 12.69 -41.65 106.73
N ARG A 854 13.68 -40.92 106.19
CA ARG A 854 14.66 -40.18 107.01
C ARG A 854 14.01 -38.90 107.57
N PRO A 855 14.43 -38.42 108.76
CA PRO A 855 13.98 -37.14 109.29
C PRO A 855 14.42 -35.98 108.38
N GLU A 856 13.62 -34.91 108.37
CA GLU A 856 13.78 -33.80 107.43
C GLU A 856 14.88 -32.85 107.89
N ALA A 857 15.99 -32.81 107.16
CA ALA A 857 17.01 -31.78 107.31
C ALA A 857 16.54 -30.51 106.58
N SER A 858 16.27 -29.46 107.37
CA SER A 858 15.73 -28.16 106.99
C SER A 858 16.25 -27.58 105.67
N ARG A 859 15.34 -27.35 104.71
CA ARG A 859 15.44 -26.24 103.74
C ARG A 859 14.07 -25.61 103.52
N HIS A 860 13.70 -24.68 104.39
CA HIS A 860 12.90 -23.55 103.95
C HIS A 860 13.70 -22.78 102.89
N ARG A 861 13.27 -22.88 101.63
CA ARG A 861 13.28 -21.72 100.73
C ARG A 861 11.82 -21.48 100.34
N PRO A 862 11.21 -20.32 100.66
CA PRO A 862 9.94 -19.97 100.05
C PRO A 862 10.13 -19.85 98.54
N PHE A 863 9.10 -20.21 97.76
CA PHE A 863 9.01 -19.73 96.39
C PHE A 863 9.01 -18.19 96.43
N PRO A 864 9.81 -17.50 95.61
CA PRO A 864 9.75 -16.05 95.55
C PRO A 864 8.37 -15.64 95.04
N LYS A 865 7.63 -14.85 95.83
CA LYS A 865 6.48 -14.11 95.31
C LYS A 865 6.99 -13.18 94.23
N THR A 866 6.56 -13.35 92.99
CA THR A 866 6.73 -12.36 91.93
C THR A 866 5.89 -11.13 92.27
N THR A 867 6.48 -10.23 93.05
CA THR A 867 6.00 -8.87 93.22
C THR A 867 6.34 -8.11 91.94
N TYR A 868 5.32 -7.72 91.18
CA TYR A 868 5.48 -6.64 90.23
C TYR A 868 5.68 -5.34 91.02
N SER A 869 6.80 -4.67 90.78
CA SER A 869 7.00 -3.28 91.12
C SER A 869 7.26 -2.54 89.81
N SER A 870 6.48 -1.49 89.56
CA SER A 870 6.55 -0.69 88.34
C SER A 870 7.74 0.26 88.36
N GLN A 871 8.54 0.23 87.30
CA GLN A 871 9.22 1.37 86.68
C GLN A 871 9.50 1.02 85.22
#